data_AF-A0A1D6M229-F1
#
_entry.id   AF-A0A1D6M229-F1
#
_cell.length_a   1.000
_cell.length_b   1.000
_cell.length_c   1.000
_cell.angle_alpha   90.00
_cell.angle_beta   90.00
_cell.angle_gamma   90.00
#
_symmetry.space_group_name_H-M   'P 1'
#
loop_
_entity.id
_entity.type
_entity.pdbx_description
1 polymer ?
#
loop_
_entity_poly.entity_id
_entity_poly.type
_entity_poly.pdbx_seq_one_letter_code
_entity_poly.pdbx_strand_id
1 'polypeptide(L)'
;MGEWDHMADYVSRLDDADENKLRMLGNATASGDGSSNGAFFRAVLLVRYKKYDDARMYVERARRCLATELAALVLESYERAYNNMVRVQQLSELEEVIDYCTLPMESPIADGRRELIRNMWNERIKGTKRNVEVWQALLAVRELVLPPNEDRDTWIKFAELCWKNGRISQARSTLVKLLQFDPESSPELTLYHAHPQVALAYLKYQYAVGDELKRRDAFSKLQELSVQVATTMGNLPGTSANHGTMSNAGVPLIARVYLTLGSWKKALSPALDDDSIQEILISYHNATLSAKDWGKAWHIWALFNTEVMSRYTFRGRPDIAGKYVVAAVTGYFYSIACASTTKGVDDSLQDILRLLTLWFNHGDTSEVQTALQKGFSLVKIEMWLVVLPQIIARIHSNNRVVRELIQSLLVRIGKGHPQALMYPLLVACKSISILRQRAAQEVVDKIRQHSGGLVDQAQLVSKELIRVAILWHEMWHEALEEASRMYFGEHNIEGMLAVLEPLHAMLERGDETIKENAFIQAYGHELLEAHECCLKYRATGEDAELTKAWDLYYHVFRRIDKQLPSLTTLDLHSVSPELLKCRKLELAVPGTYAADSPLVTIEYFVPQLIVITSKQRPRKLTIHGSDGNDYAFLLKGHEDLRQDERVMQLFGLVNTLLENSRKTSEKDLSIQRYAVIPLSPNSGLIGWVPNCDTLHALIREYRDARKIFLNQEHRLMLAFAPDYDHLPLIAKVEVFQHALQNTEGNDLAKVLWLKSRTSEVWLERRTNYARSLAVMSMVGYLLGLGDRHPSNLMLDRYSGKILHIDFGDCFEASMNREKFPEKVPFRLTRMLVKAMEVSGIEGTFRTTCENVMQVLRTNRDSVMAMMEAFVHDPLINWRLFNFNEVPQVSNYGNVHAHTVVSSEEAVANRELMQPQRGARERELLQAVNQLGDANEVLNERAVAVMARMSDKLTGRDFSSGSALAGAGSSIQHGSEHLASGDARDAQPGLSVKVQVQKLILQATSHENLCQNYVGWCPFW
;
A
#
# COMPACT_ATOMS: atom_id res chain seq x y z
N MET A 1 -21.23 -36.99 -12.89
CA MET A 1 -21.36 -36.81 -14.35
C MET A 1 -21.23 -38.17 -14.97
N GLY A 2 -22.21 -38.61 -15.76
CA GLY A 2 -22.17 -39.93 -16.42
C GLY A 2 -23.39 -40.82 -16.18
N GLU A 3 -24.23 -40.50 -15.20
CA GLU A 3 -25.49 -41.22 -14.90
C GLU A 3 -26.64 -40.67 -15.76
N TRP A 4 -26.56 -40.90 -17.07
CA TRP A 4 -27.48 -40.34 -18.06
C TRP A 4 -28.91 -40.86 -17.92
N ASP A 5 -29.08 -42.09 -17.44
CA ASP A 5 -30.40 -42.69 -17.20
C ASP A 5 -31.12 -41.99 -16.03
N HIS A 6 -30.38 -41.62 -14.98
CA HIS A 6 -30.91 -40.79 -13.89
C HIS A 6 -31.24 -39.36 -14.34
N MET A 7 -30.45 -38.80 -15.27
CA MET A 7 -30.75 -37.49 -15.85
C MET A 7 -32.00 -37.54 -16.74
N ALA A 8 -32.21 -38.61 -17.50
CA ALA A 8 -33.41 -38.80 -18.29
C ALA A 8 -34.67 -38.92 -17.40
N ASP A 9 -34.60 -39.70 -16.32
CA ASP A 9 -35.68 -39.83 -15.31
C ASP A 9 -35.92 -38.51 -14.54
N TYR A 10 -34.87 -37.72 -14.28
CA TYR A 10 -35.01 -36.39 -13.69
C TYR A 10 -35.70 -35.40 -14.64
N VAL A 11 -35.32 -35.38 -15.92
CA VAL A 11 -35.92 -34.50 -16.94
C VAL A 11 -37.39 -34.88 -17.18
N SER A 12 -37.72 -36.18 -17.22
CA SER A 12 -39.12 -36.60 -17.36
C SER A 12 -39.96 -36.19 -16.15
N ARG A 13 -39.42 -36.25 -14.92
CA ARG A 13 -40.12 -35.79 -13.72
C ARG A 13 -40.30 -34.27 -13.65
N LEU A 14 -39.38 -33.50 -14.25
CA LEU A 14 -39.52 -32.05 -14.36
C LEU A 14 -40.66 -31.67 -15.33
N ASP A 15 -40.84 -32.46 -16.39
CA ASP A 15 -41.96 -32.29 -17.32
C ASP A 15 -43.31 -32.77 -16.70
N ASP A 16 -43.30 -33.88 -15.94
CA ASP A 16 -44.52 -34.41 -15.28
C ASP A 16 -45.00 -33.56 -14.09
N ALA A 17 -44.12 -32.77 -13.47
CA ALA A 17 -44.47 -31.92 -12.33
C ALA A 17 -45.27 -30.66 -12.72
N ASP A 18 -45.24 -30.26 -14.01
CA ASP A 18 -45.89 -29.04 -14.50
C ASP A 18 -47.36 -29.25 -14.88
N GLU A 19 -47.84 -30.49 -15.10
CA GLU A 19 -49.26 -30.71 -15.41
C GLU A 19 -50.19 -30.82 -14.18
N ASN A 20 -49.68 -31.18 -12.99
CA ASN A 20 -50.58 -31.57 -11.88
C ASN A 20 -50.39 -30.93 -10.50
N LYS A 21 -49.38 -30.06 -10.25
CA LYS A 21 -49.15 -29.54 -8.87
C LYS A 21 -48.94 -28.04 -8.66
N LEU A 22 -49.02 -27.19 -9.67
CA LEU A 22 -48.79 -25.73 -9.52
C LEU A 22 -50.07 -24.87 -9.42
N ARG A 23 -51.17 -25.40 -8.87
CA ARG A 23 -52.42 -24.63 -8.68
C ARG A 23 -52.60 -23.98 -7.30
N MET A 24 -51.64 -24.08 -6.37
CA MET A 24 -51.89 -23.68 -4.96
C MET A 24 -50.93 -22.70 -4.28
N LEU A 25 -49.88 -22.16 -4.92
CA LEU A 25 -49.08 -21.08 -4.31
C LEU A 25 -48.67 -20.05 -5.38
N GLY A 26 -49.13 -18.82 -5.18
CA GLY A 26 -49.07 -17.73 -6.13
C GLY A 26 -47.66 -17.34 -6.54
N ASN A 27 -47.38 -17.45 -7.84
CA ASN A 27 -46.48 -16.59 -8.59
C ASN A 27 -47.11 -16.36 -9.97
N ALA A 28 -47.64 -15.16 -10.17
CA ALA A 28 -48.34 -14.76 -11.38
C ALA A 28 -47.35 -14.31 -12.47
N THR A 29 -46.53 -15.24 -13.02
CA THR A 29 -45.80 -15.06 -14.29
C THR A 29 -45.45 -16.39 -14.99
N ALA A 30 -46.24 -17.45 -14.79
CA ALA A 30 -46.05 -18.70 -15.53
C ALA A 30 -46.80 -18.64 -16.87
N SER A 31 -46.16 -18.12 -17.92
CA SER A 31 -46.51 -18.51 -19.30
C SER A 31 -46.16 -19.98 -19.47
N GLY A 32 -47.01 -20.77 -20.14
CA GLY A 32 -46.95 -22.24 -20.25
C GLY A 32 -45.75 -22.85 -20.99
N ASP A 33 -44.57 -22.24 -20.92
CA ASP A 33 -43.34 -22.65 -21.61
C ASP A 33 -42.36 -23.49 -20.76
N GLY A 34 -42.70 -23.82 -19.51
CA GLY A 34 -41.88 -24.68 -18.64
C GLY A 34 -40.59 -24.01 -18.13
N SER A 35 -39.83 -24.70 -17.27
CA SER A 35 -38.59 -24.17 -16.67
C SER A 35 -37.43 -24.09 -17.66
N SER A 36 -36.68 -22.98 -17.65
CA SER A 36 -35.42 -22.80 -18.40
C SER A 36 -34.42 -23.94 -18.17
N ASN A 37 -34.34 -24.46 -16.94
CA ASN A 37 -33.49 -25.59 -16.60
C ASN A 37 -33.95 -26.90 -17.26
N GLY A 38 -35.25 -27.17 -17.28
CA GLY A 38 -35.82 -28.35 -17.93
C GLY A 38 -35.53 -28.38 -19.42
N ALA A 39 -35.79 -27.25 -20.11
CA ALA A 39 -35.51 -27.11 -21.53
C ALA A 39 -34.02 -27.27 -21.86
N PHE A 40 -33.12 -26.72 -21.04
CA PHE A 40 -31.67 -26.89 -21.19
C PHE A 40 -31.23 -28.35 -21.08
N PHE A 41 -31.64 -29.06 -20.02
CA PHE A 41 -31.24 -30.46 -19.84
C PHE A 41 -31.82 -31.38 -20.92
N ARG A 42 -33.02 -31.08 -21.42
CA ARG A 42 -33.61 -31.80 -22.54
C ARG A 42 -32.84 -31.59 -23.85
N ALA A 43 -32.38 -30.36 -24.10
CA ALA A 43 -31.48 -30.08 -25.22
C ALA A 43 -30.18 -30.91 -25.12
N VAL A 44 -29.56 -30.98 -23.93
CA VAL A 44 -28.34 -31.77 -23.70
C VAL A 44 -28.56 -33.26 -23.99
N LEU A 45 -29.68 -33.85 -23.54
CA LEU A 45 -30.02 -35.25 -23.84
C LEU A 45 -30.22 -35.48 -25.35
N LEU A 46 -30.91 -34.55 -26.05
CA LEU A 46 -31.13 -34.66 -27.48
C LEU A 46 -29.82 -34.56 -28.30
N VAL A 47 -28.89 -33.69 -27.89
CA VAL A 47 -27.54 -33.64 -28.47
C VAL A 47 -26.84 -35.00 -28.30
N ARG A 48 -26.94 -35.61 -27.12
CA ARG A 48 -26.36 -36.94 -26.85
C ARG A 48 -26.99 -38.03 -27.70
N TYR A 49 -28.31 -38.00 -27.89
CA TYR A 49 -29.04 -38.91 -28.78
C TYR A 49 -28.89 -38.58 -30.27
N LYS A 50 -28.06 -37.60 -30.62
CA LYS A 50 -27.79 -37.15 -32.00
C LYS A 50 -29.03 -36.61 -32.73
N LYS A 51 -30.02 -36.11 -31.98
CA LYS A 51 -31.22 -35.44 -32.51
C LYS A 51 -31.02 -33.93 -32.50
N TYR A 52 -30.22 -33.45 -33.45
CA TYR A 52 -29.70 -32.08 -33.43
C TYR A 52 -30.77 -31.00 -33.72
N ASP A 53 -31.73 -31.27 -34.60
CA ASP A 53 -32.78 -30.30 -34.93
C ASP A 53 -33.75 -30.08 -33.76
N ASP A 54 -34.17 -31.16 -33.10
CA ASP A 54 -34.96 -31.09 -31.88
C ASP A 54 -34.18 -30.37 -30.76
N ALA A 55 -32.87 -30.63 -30.64
CA ALA A 55 -32.03 -29.97 -29.65
C ALA A 55 -32.00 -28.44 -29.86
N ARG A 56 -31.88 -27.96 -31.10
CA ARG A 56 -31.91 -26.52 -31.42
C ARG A 56 -33.23 -25.87 -30.98
N MET A 57 -34.36 -26.54 -31.18
CA MET A 57 -35.67 -26.04 -30.72
C MET A 57 -35.71 -25.85 -29.19
N TYR A 58 -35.19 -26.83 -28.43
CA TYR A 58 -35.15 -26.73 -26.96
C TYR A 58 -34.12 -25.71 -26.45
N VAL A 59 -33.01 -25.50 -27.16
CA VAL A 59 -32.08 -24.40 -26.85
C VAL A 59 -32.78 -23.05 -26.99
N GLU A 60 -33.50 -22.83 -28.08
CA GLU A 60 -34.23 -21.59 -28.31
C GLU A 60 -35.36 -21.38 -27.29
N ARG A 61 -36.06 -22.45 -26.91
CA ARG A 61 -37.04 -22.41 -25.81
C ARG A 61 -36.40 -22.01 -24.49
N ALA A 62 -35.27 -22.62 -24.12
CA ALA A 62 -34.53 -22.27 -22.91
C ALA A 62 -34.07 -20.80 -22.93
N ARG A 63 -33.64 -20.28 -24.08
CA ARG A 63 -33.25 -18.88 -24.26
C ARG A 63 -34.41 -17.92 -24.01
N ARG A 64 -35.62 -18.22 -24.50
CA ARG A 64 -36.82 -17.40 -24.26
C ARG A 64 -37.20 -17.36 -22.78
N CYS A 65 -37.21 -18.51 -22.10
CA CYS A 65 -37.48 -18.55 -20.65
C CYS A 65 -36.42 -17.79 -19.84
N LEU A 66 -35.15 -17.87 -20.25
CA LEU A 66 -34.06 -17.16 -19.57
C LEU A 66 -34.10 -15.64 -19.81
N ALA A 67 -34.60 -15.18 -20.95
CA ALA A 67 -34.68 -13.75 -21.28
C ALA A 67 -35.55 -12.98 -20.28
N THR A 68 -36.67 -13.55 -19.85
CA THR A 68 -37.55 -12.93 -18.84
C THR A 68 -36.90 -12.85 -17.46
N GLU A 69 -36.16 -13.88 -17.06
CA GLU A 69 -35.42 -13.90 -15.78
C GLU A 69 -34.25 -12.90 -15.79
N LEU A 70 -33.54 -12.83 -16.91
CA LEU A 70 -32.38 -11.94 -17.07
C LEU A 70 -32.80 -10.46 -17.11
N ALA A 71 -33.90 -10.14 -17.79
CA ALA A 71 -34.41 -8.77 -17.88
C ALA A 71 -34.72 -8.15 -16.50
N ALA A 72 -35.22 -8.96 -15.56
CA ALA A 72 -35.49 -8.51 -14.19
C ALA A 72 -34.21 -8.24 -13.38
N LEU A 73 -33.19 -9.10 -13.52
CA LEU A 73 -31.99 -9.05 -12.67
C LEU A 73 -30.93 -8.06 -13.17
N VAL A 74 -30.78 -7.89 -14.50
CA VAL A 74 -29.76 -7.01 -15.08
C VAL A 74 -29.99 -5.54 -14.73
N LEU A 75 -31.24 -5.14 -14.50
CA LEU A 75 -31.59 -3.78 -14.07
C LEU A 75 -31.12 -3.47 -12.64
N GLU A 76 -30.90 -4.49 -11.81
CA GLU A 76 -30.45 -4.31 -10.43
C GLU A 76 -28.92 -4.38 -10.32
N SER A 77 -28.32 -5.50 -10.73
CA SER A 77 -26.86 -5.65 -10.73
C SER A 77 -26.38 -6.82 -11.60
N TYR A 78 -25.23 -6.62 -12.24
CA TYR A 78 -24.57 -7.67 -13.04
C TYR A 78 -24.17 -8.88 -12.17
N GLU A 79 -23.76 -8.65 -10.92
CA GLU A 79 -23.39 -9.70 -9.98
C GLU A 79 -24.53 -10.70 -9.73
N ARG A 80 -25.76 -10.22 -9.56
CA ARG A 80 -26.95 -11.09 -9.41
C ARG A 80 -27.30 -11.81 -10.70
N ALA A 81 -27.16 -11.13 -11.84
CA ALA A 81 -27.41 -11.70 -13.16
C ALA A 81 -26.31 -12.69 -13.63
N TYR A 82 -25.16 -12.75 -12.96
CA TYR A 82 -23.97 -13.47 -13.44
C TYR A 82 -24.23 -14.96 -13.69
N ASN A 83 -24.95 -15.64 -12.80
CA ASN A 83 -25.27 -17.07 -12.98
C ASN A 83 -26.16 -17.30 -14.22
N ASN A 84 -27.09 -16.39 -14.49
CA ASN A 84 -27.91 -16.44 -15.69
C ASN A 84 -27.08 -16.16 -16.94
N MET A 85 -26.12 -15.23 -16.87
CA MET A 85 -25.16 -15.01 -17.96
C MET A 85 -24.29 -16.25 -18.25
N VAL A 86 -23.87 -16.99 -17.22
CA VAL A 86 -23.20 -18.28 -17.42
C VAL A 86 -24.11 -19.27 -18.13
N ARG A 87 -25.41 -19.31 -17.81
CA ARG A 87 -26.38 -20.16 -18.52
C ARG A 87 -26.57 -19.73 -19.98
N VAL A 88 -26.63 -18.43 -20.27
CA VAL A 88 -26.64 -17.92 -21.66
C VAL A 88 -25.41 -18.42 -22.43
N GLN A 89 -24.23 -18.40 -21.80
CA GLN A 89 -23.02 -18.93 -22.39
C GLN A 89 -23.11 -20.45 -22.61
N GLN A 90 -23.64 -21.23 -21.65
CA GLN A 90 -23.86 -22.67 -21.85
C GLN A 90 -24.79 -22.97 -23.02
N LEU A 91 -25.86 -22.19 -23.21
CA LEU A 91 -26.78 -22.36 -24.34
C LEU A 91 -26.08 -22.08 -25.67
N SER A 92 -25.26 -21.02 -25.72
CA SER A 92 -24.49 -20.66 -26.91
C SER A 92 -23.41 -21.71 -27.22
N GLU A 93 -22.69 -22.19 -26.20
CA GLU A 93 -21.72 -23.28 -26.36
C GLU A 93 -22.40 -24.59 -26.77
N LEU A 94 -23.65 -24.85 -26.35
CA LEU A 94 -24.41 -26.03 -26.78
C LEU A 94 -24.81 -25.95 -28.26
N GLU A 95 -25.13 -24.77 -28.79
CA GLU A 95 -25.32 -24.58 -30.24
C GLU A 95 -24.02 -24.82 -31.01
N GLU A 96 -22.90 -24.30 -30.51
CA GLU A 96 -21.58 -24.53 -31.09
C GLU A 96 -21.20 -26.03 -31.04
N VAL A 97 -21.62 -26.77 -30.01
CA VAL A 97 -21.46 -28.24 -29.92
C VAL A 97 -22.29 -28.94 -31.00
N ILE A 98 -23.54 -28.52 -31.24
CA ILE A 98 -24.38 -29.05 -32.32
C ILE A 98 -23.71 -28.81 -33.68
N ASP A 99 -23.22 -27.59 -33.91
CA ASP A 99 -22.51 -27.25 -35.13
C ASP A 99 -21.22 -28.09 -35.27
N TYR A 100 -20.44 -28.24 -34.19
CA TYR A 100 -19.24 -29.07 -34.19
C TYR A 100 -19.53 -30.52 -34.58
N CYS A 101 -20.64 -31.08 -34.09
CA CYS A 101 -21.05 -32.46 -34.39
C CYS A 101 -21.61 -32.65 -35.81
N THR A 102 -22.19 -31.61 -36.40
CA THR A 102 -22.84 -31.69 -37.73
C THR A 102 -21.89 -31.35 -38.89
N LEU A 103 -20.68 -30.85 -38.60
CA LEU A 103 -19.66 -30.58 -39.61
C LEU A 103 -19.16 -31.87 -40.30
N PRO A 104 -18.98 -31.86 -41.64
CA PRO A 104 -18.47 -33.02 -42.39
C PRO A 104 -17.12 -33.50 -41.85
N MET A 105 -16.92 -34.83 -41.81
CA MET A 105 -15.61 -35.43 -41.51
C MET A 105 -14.70 -35.32 -42.74
N GLU A 106 -13.38 -35.20 -42.53
CA GLU A 106 -12.34 -35.21 -43.58
C GLU A 106 -12.41 -34.03 -44.59
N SER A 107 -12.98 -32.89 -44.17
CA SER A 107 -12.94 -31.65 -44.95
C SER A 107 -12.00 -30.64 -44.28
N PRO A 108 -10.96 -30.12 -44.97
CA PRO A 108 -10.02 -29.16 -44.38
C PRO A 108 -10.70 -27.85 -43.94
N ILE A 109 -11.81 -27.47 -44.57
CA ILE A 109 -12.62 -26.31 -44.18
C ILE A 109 -13.39 -26.61 -42.88
N ALA A 110 -13.93 -27.82 -42.75
CA ALA A 110 -14.62 -28.25 -41.54
C ALA A 110 -13.65 -28.38 -40.35
N ASP A 111 -12.45 -28.88 -40.58
CA ASP A 111 -11.39 -28.99 -39.57
C ASP A 111 -10.92 -27.61 -39.09
N GLY A 112 -10.73 -26.66 -40.02
CA GLY A 112 -10.44 -25.26 -39.68
C GLY A 112 -11.56 -24.62 -38.83
N ARG A 113 -12.83 -24.93 -39.11
CA ARG A 113 -13.96 -24.45 -38.30
C ARG A 113 -14.01 -25.11 -36.93
N ARG A 114 -13.71 -26.41 -36.80
CA ARG A 114 -13.58 -27.09 -35.50
C ARG A 114 -12.47 -26.48 -34.65
N GLU A 115 -11.33 -26.17 -35.27
CA GLU A 115 -10.22 -25.49 -34.60
C GLU A 115 -10.60 -24.07 -34.13
N LEU A 116 -11.28 -23.29 -34.97
CA LEU A 116 -11.80 -21.98 -34.59
C LEU A 116 -12.73 -22.05 -33.36
N ILE A 117 -13.67 -23.01 -33.35
CA ILE A 117 -14.59 -23.21 -32.21
C ILE A 117 -13.81 -23.54 -30.94
N ARG A 118 -12.80 -24.43 -31.01
CA ARG A 118 -11.93 -24.75 -29.87
C ARG A 118 -11.18 -23.52 -29.35
N ASN A 119 -10.63 -22.71 -30.25
CA ASN A 119 -9.94 -21.48 -29.88
C ASN A 119 -10.89 -20.46 -29.23
N MET A 120 -12.10 -20.31 -29.77
CA MET A 120 -13.14 -19.46 -29.17
C MET A 120 -13.53 -19.94 -27.77
N TRP A 121 -13.73 -21.24 -27.56
CA TRP A 121 -14.01 -21.82 -26.25
C TRP A 121 -12.88 -21.56 -25.25
N ASN A 122 -11.64 -21.67 -25.70
CA ASN A 122 -10.44 -21.44 -24.88
C ASN A 122 -10.26 -19.98 -24.49
N GLU A 123 -10.59 -19.04 -25.37
CA GLU A 123 -10.58 -17.61 -25.02
C GLU A 123 -11.77 -17.26 -24.12
N ARG A 124 -12.97 -17.76 -24.42
CA ARG A 124 -14.19 -17.43 -23.67
C ARG A 124 -14.12 -17.88 -22.21
N ILE A 125 -13.57 -19.08 -21.93
CA ILE A 125 -13.43 -19.56 -20.55
C ILE A 125 -12.40 -18.78 -19.73
N LYS A 126 -11.42 -18.11 -20.37
CA LYS A 126 -10.47 -17.23 -19.67
C LYS A 126 -11.16 -15.97 -19.13
N GLY A 127 -12.23 -15.51 -19.79
CA GLY A 127 -13.02 -14.33 -19.40
C GLY A 127 -14.09 -14.60 -18.33
N THR A 128 -14.34 -15.85 -17.95
CA THR A 128 -15.31 -16.18 -16.90
C THR A 128 -14.69 -16.12 -15.51
N LYS A 129 -15.53 -15.94 -14.48
CA LYS A 129 -15.11 -16.04 -13.09
C LYS A 129 -14.46 -17.40 -12.89
N ARG A 130 -13.25 -17.40 -12.33
CA ARG A 130 -12.46 -18.61 -12.04
C ARG A 130 -13.03 -19.35 -10.83
N ASN A 131 -14.28 -19.75 -10.94
CA ASN A 131 -14.99 -20.50 -9.94
C ASN A 131 -15.16 -21.95 -10.40
N VAL A 132 -15.05 -22.90 -9.47
CA VAL A 132 -15.14 -24.33 -9.78
C VAL A 132 -16.50 -24.64 -10.39
N GLU A 133 -17.60 -24.12 -9.84
CA GLU A 133 -18.95 -24.43 -10.36
C GLU A 133 -19.16 -23.85 -11.77
N VAL A 134 -18.65 -22.64 -12.04
CA VAL A 134 -18.75 -21.98 -13.36
C VAL A 134 -17.98 -22.77 -14.41
N TRP A 135 -16.71 -23.10 -14.12
CA TRP A 135 -15.88 -23.87 -15.05
C TRP A 135 -16.42 -25.28 -15.24
N GLN A 136 -16.87 -25.93 -14.18
CA GLN A 136 -17.49 -27.26 -14.25
C GLN A 136 -18.74 -27.25 -15.14
N ALA A 137 -19.59 -26.21 -15.02
CA ALA A 137 -20.81 -26.07 -15.80
C ALA A 137 -20.53 -25.89 -17.30
N LEU A 138 -19.49 -25.12 -17.67
CA LEU A 138 -19.09 -24.91 -19.05
C LEU A 138 -18.38 -26.15 -19.64
N LEU A 139 -17.45 -26.73 -18.89
CA LEU A 139 -16.71 -27.93 -19.32
C LEU A 139 -17.63 -29.14 -19.51
N ALA A 140 -18.71 -29.26 -18.72
CA ALA A 140 -19.70 -30.32 -18.89
C ALA A 140 -20.39 -30.27 -20.27
N VAL A 141 -20.60 -29.06 -20.83
CA VAL A 141 -21.17 -28.90 -22.18
C VAL A 141 -20.14 -29.32 -23.24
N ARG A 142 -18.87 -28.91 -23.07
CA ARG A 142 -17.78 -29.24 -24.00
C ARG A 142 -17.46 -30.74 -24.03
N GLU A 143 -17.56 -31.43 -22.88
CA GLU A 143 -17.33 -32.88 -22.75
C GLU A 143 -18.28 -33.72 -23.62
N LEU A 144 -19.42 -33.16 -24.08
CA LEU A 144 -20.33 -33.84 -25.01
C LEU A 144 -19.67 -34.19 -26.35
N VAL A 145 -18.65 -33.43 -26.76
CA VAL A 145 -18.01 -33.57 -28.07
C VAL A 145 -16.49 -33.63 -28.02
N LEU A 146 -15.86 -33.01 -27.02
CA LEU A 146 -14.41 -33.03 -26.83
C LEU A 146 -14.05 -33.83 -25.57
N PRO A 147 -13.39 -34.99 -25.70
CA PRO A 147 -12.90 -35.70 -24.54
C PRO A 147 -11.78 -34.89 -23.86
N PRO A 148 -11.60 -35.00 -22.52
CA PRO A 148 -10.59 -34.24 -21.78
C PRO A 148 -9.15 -34.36 -22.32
N ASN A 149 -8.84 -35.45 -23.03
CA ASN A 149 -7.52 -35.74 -23.59
C ASN A 149 -7.15 -34.86 -24.80
N GLU A 150 -8.14 -34.26 -25.46
CA GLU A 150 -7.94 -33.32 -26.57
C GLU A 150 -7.78 -31.86 -26.09
N ASP A 151 -8.31 -31.52 -24.91
CA ASP A 151 -8.21 -30.18 -24.29
C ASP A 151 -7.47 -30.21 -22.94
N ARG A 152 -6.26 -30.78 -22.96
CA ARG A 152 -5.48 -31.04 -21.72
C ARG A 152 -5.22 -29.77 -20.92
N ASP A 153 -4.94 -28.66 -21.60
CA ASP A 153 -4.60 -27.38 -20.96
C ASP A 153 -5.73 -26.84 -20.07
N THR A 154 -6.97 -26.87 -20.57
CA THR A 154 -8.12 -26.34 -19.86
C THR A 154 -8.47 -27.24 -18.68
N TRP A 155 -8.44 -28.56 -18.86
CA TRP A 155 -8.70 -29.51 -17.78
C TRP A 155 -7.60 -29.54 -16.71
N ILE A 156 -6.33 -29.32 -17.07
CA ILE A 156 -5.25 -29.11 -16.08
C ILE A 156 -5.52 -27.85 -15.24
N LYS A 157 -5.90 -26.74 -15.87
CA LYS A 157 -6.26 -25.50 -15.16
C LYS A 157 -7.49 -25.69 -14.26
N PHE A 158 -8.47 -26.47 -14.71
CA PHE A 158 -9.64 -26.83 -13.90
C PHE A 158 -9.25 -27.67 -12.69
N ALA A 159 -8.40 -28.69 -12.86
CA ALA A 159 -7.87 -29.46 -11.74
C ALA A 159 -7.14 -28.55 -10.75
N GLU A 160 -6.26 -27.66 -11.22
CA GLU A 160 -5.56 -26.65 -10.41
C GLU A 160 -6.54 -25.80 -9.60
N LEU A 161 -7.64 -25.39 -10.22
CA LEU A 161 -8.68 -24.61 -9.56
C LEU A 161 -9.40 -25.41 -8.47
N CYS A 162 -9.72 -26.68 -8.72
CA CYS A 162 -10.39 -27.57 -7.78
C CYS A 162 -9.57 -27.76 -6.50
N TRP A 163 -8.28 -28.13 -6.59
CA TRP A 163 -7.50 -28.41 -5.38
C TRP A 163 -7.11 -27.13 -4.62
N LYS A 164 -6.92 -25.99 -5.31
CA LYS A 164 -6.68 -24.68 -4.66
C LYS A 164 -7.89 -24.20 -3.85
N ASN A 165 -9.10 -24.60 -4.24
CA ASN A 165 -10.35 -24.34 -3.52
C ASN A 165 -10.74 -25.46 -2.53
N GLY A 166 -9.84 -26.43 -2.26
CA GLY A 166 -10.09 -27.52 -1.32
C GLY A 166 -10.98 -28.66 -1.84
N ARG A 167 -11.37 -28.66 -3.12
CA ARG A 167 -12.12 -29.76 -3.76
C ARG A 167 -11.17 -30.85 -4.29
N ILE A 168 -10.49 -31.51 -3.35
CA ILE A 168 -9.40 -32.47 -3.63
C ILE A 168 -9.86 -33.69 -4.44
N SER A 169 -11.04 -34.24 -4.13
CA SER A 169 -11.59 -35.40 -4.82
C SER A 169 -11.87 -35.14 -6.30
N GLN A 170 -12.44 -33.97 -6.62
CA GLN A 170 -12.70 -33.55 -8.00
C GLN A 170 -11.39 -33.35 -8.77
N ALA A 171 -10.40 -32.67 -8.16
CA ALA A 171 -9.08 -32.51 -8.75
C ALA A 171 -8.42 -33.85 -9.10
N ARG A 172 -8.44 -34.81 -8.16
CA ARG A 172 -7.92 -36.16 -8.40
C ARG A 172 -8.64 -36.83 -9.57
N SER A 173 -9.97 -36.83 -9.55
CA SER A 173 -10.78 -37.48 -10.60
C SER A 173 -10.45 -36.90 -11.98
N THR A 174 -10.33 -35.58 -12.10
CA THR A 174 -9.93 -34.92 -13.36
C THR A 174 -8.52 -35.33 -13.80
N LEU A 175 -7.53 -35.33 -12.91
CA LEU A 175 -6.16 -35.67 -13.28
C LEU A 175 -6.01 -37.14 -13.66
N VAL A 176 -6.66 -38.06 -12.95
CA VAL A 176 -6.68 -39.50 -13.29
C VAL A 176 -7.35 -39.72 -14.65
N LYS A 177 -8.46 -39.01 -14.94
CA LYS A 177 -9.09 -39.03 -16.28
C LYS A 177 -8.14 -38.59 -17.38
N LEU A 178 -7.31 -37.56 -17.13
CA LEU A 178 -6.31 -37.08 -18.10
C LEU A 178 -5.10 -38.02 -18.25
N LEU A 179 -4.73 -38.73 -17.18
CA LEU A 179 -3.65 -39.72 -17.20
C LEU A 179 -4.08 -41.03 -17.88
N GLN A 180 -5.39 -41.33 -17.91
CA GLN A 180 -5.99 -42.58 -18.41
C GLN A 180 -5.67 -43.85 -17.58
N PHE A 181 -4.88 -43.71 -16.52
CA PHE A 181 -4.61 -44.75 -15.52
C PHE A 181 -4.57 -44.12 -14.12
N ASP A 182 -4.82 -44.91 -13.07
CA ASP A 182 -4.66 -44.45 -11.68
C ASP A 182 -3.23 -44.74 -11.17
N PRO A 183 -2.41 -43.72 -10.88
CA PRO A 183 -1.05 -43.91 -10.40
C PRO A 183 -0.96 -44.58 -9.02
N GLU A 184 -2.03 -44.57 -8.23
CA GLU A 184 -2.05 -45.25 -6.92
C GLU A 184 -2.33 -46.76 -7.04
N SER A 185 -3.10 -47.19 -8.05
CA SER A 185 -3.39 -48.62 -8.27
C SER A 185 -2.33 -49.33 -9.12
N SER A 186 -1.58 -48.56 -9.91
CA SER A 186 -0.60 -49.11 -10.86
C SER A 186 0.72 -48.32 -10.80
N PRO A 187 1.48 -48.42 -9.70
CA PRO A 187 2.75 -47.71 -9.54
C PRO A 187 3.83 -48.16 -10.56
N GLU A 188 3.65 -49.33 -11.17
CA GLU A 188 4.52 -49.91 -12.21
C GLU A 188 4.34 -49.23 -13.58
N LEU A 189 3.13 -48.72 -13.87
CA LEU A 189 2.85 -47.82 -15.00
C LEU A 189 3.42 -46.45 -14.64
N THR A 190 4.71 -46.34 -14.88
CA THR A 190 5.51 -45.16 -14.60
C THR A 190 4.98 -43.96 -15.40
N LEU A 191 5.18 -42.75 -14.86
CA LEU A 191 4.81 -41.48 -15.52
C LEU A 191 5.44 -41.30 -16.92
N TYR A 192 6.32 -42.23 -17.36
CA TYR A 192 6.92 -42.29 -18.70
C TYR A 192 5.91 -42.35 -19.84
N HIS A 193 4.73 -42.96 -19.64
CA HIS A 193 3.70 -43.07 -20.69
C HIS A 193 2.71 -41.89 -20.70
N ALA A 194 2.72 -41.05 -19.65
CA ALA A 194 1.84 -39.90 -19.56
C ALA A 194 2.39 -38.72 -20.36
N HIS A 195 1.48 -37.89 -20.90
CA HIS A 195 1.90 -36.63 -21.52
C HIS A 195 2.65 -35.76 -20.49
N PRO A 196 3.87 -35.24 -20.81
CA PRO A 196 4.74 -34.58 -19.83
C PRO A 196 4.08 -33.44 -19.03
N GLN A 197 3.15 -32.71 -19.66
CA GLN A 197 2.42 -31.63 -19.02
C GLN A 197 1.37 -32.11 -18.00
N VAL A 198 0.73 -33.25 -18.26
CA VAL A 198 -0.24 -33.87 -17.35
C VAL A 198 0.51 -34.52 -16.19
N ALA A 199 1.64 -35.18 -16.46
CA ALA A 199 2.53 -35.72 -15.43
C ALA A 199 2.99 -34.62 -14.46
N LEU A 200 3.46 -33.47 -14.97
CA LEU A 200 3.83 -32.32 -14.14
C LEU A 200 2.65 -31.80 -13.30
N ALA A 201 1.44 -31.76 -13.86
CA ALA A 201 0.24 -31.31 -13.13
C ALA A 201 -0.13 -32.28 -12.00
N TYR A 202 -0.05 -33.59 -12.24
CA TYR A 202 -0.28 -34.61 -11.23
C TYR A 202 0.75 -34.55 -10.09
N LEU A 203 2.04 -34.42 -10.44
CA LEU A 203 3.11 -34.25 -9.43
C LEU A 203 2.88 -33.01 -8.57
N LYS A 204 2.43 -31.90 -9.17
CA LYS A 204 2.08 -30.67 -8.43
C LYS A 204 0.91 -30.87 -7.48
N TYR A 205 -0.12 -31.59 -7.91
CA TYR A 205 -1.24 -31.99 -7.06
C TYR A 205 -0.77 -32.87 -5.89
N GLN A 206 0.02 -33.91 -6.18
CA GLN A 206 0.56 -34.83 -5.18
C GLN A 206 1.45 -34.10 -4.15
N TYR A 207 2.27 -33.15 -4.60
CA TYR A 207 3.09 -32.33 -3.71
C TYR A 207 2.25 -31.38 -2.83
N ALA A 208 1.22 -30.75 -3.40
CA ALA A 208 0.39 -29.79 -2.67
C ALA A 208 -0.51 -30.43 -1.61
N VAL A 209 -1.06 -31.61 -1.91
CA VAL A 209 -2.04 -32.31 -1.07
C VAL A 209 -1.39 -33.36 -0.19
N GLY A 210 -0.29 -33.96 -0.66
CA GLY A 210 0.35 -35.08 0.00
C GLY A 210 1.12 -34.70 1.27
N ASP A 211 1.21 -35.68 2.17
CA ASP A 211 2.08 -35.65 3.34
C ASP A 211 3.55 -35.64 2.93
N GLU A 212 4.46 -35.49 3.90
CA GLU A 212 5.89 -35.33 3.65
C GLU A 212 6.50 -36.44 2.79
N LEU A 213 6.10 -37.70 3.00
CA LEU A 213 6.52 -38.85 2.18
C LEU A 213 6.09 -38.70 0.72
N LYS A 214 4.83 -38.28 0.48
CA LYS A 214 4.30 -38.06 -0.88
C LYS A 214 4.98 -36.88 -1.57
N ARG A 215 5.40 -35.86 -0.81
CA ARG A 215 6.18 -34.73 -1.35
C ARG A 215 7.58 -35.15 -1.80
N ARG A 216 8.25 -36.00 -1.03
CA ARG A 216 9.57 -36.56 -1.41
C ARG A 216 9.46 -37.49 -2.62
N ASP A 217 8.44 -38.35 -2.67
CA ASP A 217 8.15 -39.18 -3.85
C ASP A 217 7.88 -38.33 -5.11
N ALA A 218 7.01 -37.31 -4.99
CA ALA A 218 6.73 -36.40 -6.10
C ALA A 218 8.00 -35.65 -6.58
N PHE A 219 8.90 -35.30 -5.66
CA PHE A 219 10.18 -34.68 -5.99
C PHE A 219 11.11 -35.63 -6.76
N SER A 220 11.26 -36.88 -6.32
CA SER A 220 12.05 -37.90 -7.03
C SER A 220 11.55 -38.10 -8.46
N LYS A 221 10.22 -38.26 -8.63
CA LYS A 221 9.59 -38.40 -9.94
C LYS A 221 9.73 -37.15 -10.82
N LEU A 222 9.81 -35.96 -10.22
CA LEU A 222 10.07 -34.73 -10.96
C LEU A 222 11.51 -34.66 -11.48
N GLN A 223 12.48 -35.20 -10.73
CA GLN A 223 13.88 -35.28 -11.19
C GLN A 223 13.97 -36.21 -12.41
N GLU A 224 13.34 -37.38 -12.36
CA GLU A 224 13.25 -38.30 -13.50
C GLU A 224 12.59 -37.65 -14.72
N LEU A 225 11.46 -36.95 -14.52
CA LEU A 225 10.77 -36.21 -15.58
C LEU A 225 11.66 -35.14 -16.22
N SER A 226 12.51 -34.47 -15.43
CA SER A 226 13.41 -33.44 -15.97
C SER A 226 14.47 -34.01 -16.91
N VAL A 227 15.01 -35.18 -16.59
CA VAL A 227 15.98 -35.88 -17.44
C VAL A 227 15.31 -36.33 -18.74
N GLN A 228 14.10 -36.90 -18.64
CA GLN A 228 13.33 -37.35 -19.81
C GLN A 228 12.98 -36.18 -20.77
N VAL A 229 12.52 -35.05 -20.23
CA VAL A 229 12.18 -33.88 -21.06
C VAL A 229 13.45 -33.28 -21.69
N ALA A 230 14.58 -33.27 -20.97
CA ALA A 230 15.85 -32.78 -21.49
C ALA A 230 16.40 -33.67 -22.63
N THR A 231 16.37 -34.99 -22.49
CA THR A 231 16.83 -35.94 -23.53
C THR A 231 15.95 -35.90 -24.77
N THR A 232 14.62 -35.76 -24.60
CA THR A 232 13.68 -35.64 -25.72
C THR A 232 13.92 -34.36 -26.53
N MET A 233 14.31 -33.26 -25.88
CA MET A 233 14.61 -31.99 -26.54
C MET A 233 16.01 -31.96 -27.19
N GLY A 234 16.98 -32.71 -26.66
CA GLY A 234 18.35 -32.76 -27.20
C GLY A 234 18.51 -33.55 -28.51
N ASN A 235 17.56 -34.43 -28.84
CA ASN A 235 17.65 -35.37 -29.98
C ASN A 235 16.98 -34.88 -31.28
N LEU A 236 16.49 -33.63 -31.34
CA LEU A 236 15.88 -33.04 -32.56
C LEU A 236 16.68 -31.83 -33.06
N PRO A 237 17.75 -32.03 -33.85
CA PRO A 237 18.39 -30.93 -34.56
C PRO A 237 17.60 -30.62 -35.85
N GLY A 238 16.95 -29.45 -35.87
CA GLY A 238 16.60 -28.77 -37.12
C GLY A 238 15.45 -29.35 -37.95
N THR A 239 14.22 -29.24 -37.48
CA THR A 239 13.02 -29.09 -38.34
C THR A 239 11.92 -28.42 -37.53
N SER A 240 11.19 -27.50 -38.16
CA SER A 240 10.11 -26.63 -37.64
C SER A 240 9.51 -27.00 -36.29
N ALA A 241 9.46 -25.99 -35.40
CA ALA A 241 8.73 -25.96 -34.14
C ALA A 241 7.34 -26.61 -34.26
N ASN A 242 7.24 -27.89 -33.95
CA ASN A 242 5.97 -28.59 -33.93
C ASN A 242 5.19 -28.13 -32.69
N HIS A 243 3.97 -27.63 -32.94
CA HIS A 243 3.00 -27.03 -32.03
C HIS A 243 2.55 -27.87 -30.80
N GLY A 244 3.23 -28.99 -30.46
CA GLY A 244 2.79 -29.94 -29.43
C GLY A 244 3.47 -29.82 -28.05
N THR A 245 4.60 -29.12 -27.93
CA THR A 245 5.38 -29.00 -26.67
C THR A 245 5.46 -27.57 -26.10
N MET A 246 4.92 -26.60 -26.82
CA MET A 246 4.71 -25.25 -26.30
C MET A 246 3.34 -25.19 -25.63
N SER A 247 3.30 -24.86 -24.33
CA SER A 247 2.04 -24.46 -23.71
C SER A 247 1.53 -23.18 -24.37
N ASN A 248 0.22 -22.92 -24.31
CA ASN A 248 -0.43 -21.68 -24.76
C ASN A 248 0.20 -20.36 -24.22
N ALA A 249 1.19 -20.41 -23.32
CA ALA A 249 1.92 -19.27 -22.77
C ALA A 249 3.31 -19.03 -23.38
N GLY A 250 3.73 -19.76 -24.42
CA GLY A 250 5.03 -19.55 -25.08
C GLY A 250 6.28 -19.92 -24.25
N VAL A 251 6.10 -20.42 -23.02
CA VAL A 251 7.21 -20.84 -22.14
C VAL A 251 7.50 -22.34 -22.32
N PRO A 252 8.77 -22.74 -22.58
CA PRO A 252 9.17 -24.14 -22.66
C PRO A 252 8.83 -24.93 -21.39
N LEU A 253 8.28 -26.13 -21.55
CA LEU A 253 7.92 -27.01 -20.42
C LEU A 253 9.13 -27.29 -19.51
N ILE A 254 10.30 -27.49 -20.10
CA ILE A 254 11.55 -27.77 -19.39
C ILE A 254 11.92 -26.65 -18.40
N ALA A 255 11.72 -25.38 -18.77
CA ALA A 255 11.96 -24.25 -17.88
C ALA A 255 11.03 -24.30 -16.65
N ARG A 256 9.76 -24.68 -16.85
CA ARG A 256 8.78 -24.84 -15.75
C ARG A 256 9.14 -26.00 -14.83
N VAL A 257 9.68 -27.10 -15.37
CA VAL A 257 10.15 -28.25 -14.60
C VAL A 257 11.34 -27.84 -13.73
N TYR A 258 12.38 -27.22 -14.30
CA TYR A 258 13.55 -26.76 -13.55
C TYR A 258 13.20 -25.75 -12.44
N LEU A 259 12.29 -24.81 -12.71
CA LEU A 259 11.84 -23.86 -11.69
C LEU A 259 11.09 -24.57 -10.54
N THR A 260 10.27 -25.58 -10.88
CA THR A 260 9.53 -26.37 -9.88
C THR A 260 10.49 -27.23 -9.06
N LEU A 261 11.50 -27.84 -9.69
CA LEU A 261 12.55 -28.62 -9.03
C LEU A 261 13.29 -27.79 -7.98
N GLY A 262 13.82 -26.62 -8.36
CA GLY A 262 14.53 -25.75 -7.43
C GLY A 262 13.64 -25.31 -6.26
N SER A 263 12.37 -25.01 -6.54
CA SER A 263 11.40 -24.59 -5.51
C SER A 263 11.10 -25.70 -4.50
N TRP A 264 10.94 -26.94 -4.98
CA TRP A 264 10.66 -28.10 -4.12
C TRP A 264 11.88 -28.55 -3.34
N LYS A 265 13.07 -28.56 -3.96
CA LYS A 265 14.33 -28.83 -3.25
C LYS A 265 14.54 -27.84 -2.11
N LYS A 266 14.33 -26.54 -2.37
CA LYS A 266 14.37 -25.50 -1.32
C LYS A 266 13.40 -25.78 -0.17
N ALA A 267 12.16 -26.18 -0.48
CA ALA A 267 11.15 -26.47 0.53
C ALA A 267 11.43 -27.77 1.31
N LEU A 268 12.11 -28.75 0.71
CA LEU A 268 12.51 -30.01 1.35
C LEU A 268 13.82 -29.89 2.15
N SER A 269 14.69 -28.94 1.80
CA SER A 269 15.98 -28.69 2.48
C SER A 269 15.98 -27.33 3.21
N PRO A 270 15.24 -27.17 4.32
CA PRO A 270 15.17 -25.89 5.04
C PRO A 270 16.51 -25.47 5.69
N ALA A 271 17.42 -26.43 5.94
CA ALA A 271 18.75 -26.18 6.50
C ALA A 271 19.71 -25.48 5.52
N LEU A 272 19.45 -25.58 4.20
CA LEU A 272 20.27 -25.01 3.12
C LEU A 272 21.78 -25.25 3.34
N ASP A 273 22.18 -26.52 3.28
CA ASP A 273 23.57 -26.94 3.17
C ASP A 273 24.20 -26.46 1.85
N ASP A 274 25.54 -26.38 1.81
CA ASP A 274 26.28 -25.82 0.67
C ASP A 274 26.00 -26.60 -0.63
N ASP A 275 25.82 -27.93 -0.56
CA ASP A 275 25.50 -28.78 -1.71
C ASP A 275 24.06 -28.53 -2.21
N SER A 276 23.08 -28.49 -1.30
CA SER A 276 21.70 -28.12 -1.66
C SER A 276 21.62 -26.72 -2.30
N ILE A 277 22.40 -25.75 -1.82
CA ILE A 277 22.45 -24.40 -2.41
C ILE A 277 22.91 -24.47 -3.87
N GLN A 278 23.96 -25.22 -4.17
CA GLN A 278 24.47 -25.37 -5.54
C GLN A 278 23.44 -26.06 -6.45
N GLU A 279 22.81 -27.14 -6.01
CA GLU A 279 21.80 -27.85 -6.79
C GLU A 279 20.57 -26.96 -7.11
N ILE A 280 20.12 -26.17 -6.13
CA ILE A 280 19.00 -25.23 -6.32
C ILE A 280 19.39 -24.12 -7.30
N LEU A 281 20.60 -23.55 -7.18
CA LEU A 281 21.10 -22.52 -8.10
C LEU A 281 21.22 -23.04 -9.52
N ILE A 282 21.75 -24.26 -9.72
CA ILE A 282 21.84 -24.91 -11.03
C ILE A 282 20.44 -25.08 -11.63
N SER A 283 19.47 -25.54 -10.83
CA SER A 283 18.09 -25.71 -11.28
C SER A 283 17.47 -24.38 -11.73
N TYR A 284 17.61 -23.31 -10.92
CA TYR A 284 17.10 -22.00 -11.30
C TYR A 284 17.84 -21.38 -12.49
N HIS A 285 19.15 -21.56 -12.59
CA HIS A 285 19.93 -21.07 -13.72
C HIS A 285 19.56 -21.80 -15.02
N ASN A 286 19.37 -23.12 -14.98
CA ASN A 286 18.89 -23.87 -16.14
C ASN A 286 17.49 -23.42 -16.58
N ALA A 287 16.64 -22.99 -15.64
CA ALA A 287 15.35 -22.39 -15.96
C ALA A 287 15.49 -21.06 -16.70
N THR A 288 16.43 -20.18 -16.30
CA THR A 288 16.67 -18.90 -16.98
C THR A 288 17.32 -19.09 -18.36
N LEU A 289 18.21 -20.07 -18.51
CA LEU A 289 18.80 -20.42 -19.81
C LEU A 289 17.78 -21.00 -20.78
N SER A 290 16.86 -21.83 -20.28
CA SER A 290 15.80 -22.45 -21.08
C SER A 290 14.74 -21.46 -21.55
N ALA A 291 14.54 -20.36 -20.84
CA ALA A 291 13.55 -19.32 -21.18
C ALA A 291 14.08 -17.93 -20.81
N LYS A 292 14.85 -17.33 -21.72
CA LYS A 292 15.53 -16.04 -21.48
C LYS A 292 14.54 -14.89 -21.24
N ASP A 293 13.39 -14.90 -21.90
CA ASP A 293 12.37 -13.85 -21.79
C ASP A 293 11.40 -14.07 -20.61
N TRP A 294 11.63 -15.10 -19.78
CA TRP A 294 10.75 -15.43 -18.67
C TRP A 294 11.17 -14.72 -17.38
N GLY A 295 10.64 -13.51 -17.18
CA GLY A 295 10.97 -12.66 -16.02
C GLY A 295 10.82 -13.35 -14.66
N LYS A 296 9.82 -14.25 -14.49
CA LYS A 296 9.62 -14.99 -13.24
C LYS A 296 10.81 -15.90 -12.87
N ALA A 297 11.48 -16.50 -13.86
CA ALA A 297 12.67 -17.33 -13.59
C ALA A 297 13.83 -16.47 -13.10
N TRP A 298 14.07 -15.33 -13.76
CA TRP A 298 15.10 -14.37 -13.35
C TRP A 298 14.84 -13.81 -11.95
N HIS A 299 13.59 -13.46 -11.65
CA HIS A 299 13.16 -13.03 -10.33
C HIS A 299 13.50 -14.06 -9.23
N ILE A 300 13.11 -15.33 -9.42
CA ILE A 300 13.35 -16.39 -8.43
C ILE A 300 14.83 -16.69 -8.28
N TRP A 301 15.59 -16.65 -9.38
CA TRP A 301 17.04 -16.80 -9.34
C TRP A 301 17.71 -15.66 -8.56
N ALA A 302 17.35 -14.40 -8.82
CA ALA A 302 17.87 -13.25 -8.10
C ALA A 302 17.53 -13.28 -6.60
N LEU A 303 16.29 -13.65 -6.29
CA LEU A 303 15.81 -13.86 -4.93
C LEU A 303 16.65 -14.88 -4.16
N PHE A 304 16.88 -16.04 -4.77
CA PHE A 304 17.64 -17.09 -4.12
C PHE A 304 19.10 -16.69 -3.91
N ASN A 305 19.73 -16.02 -4.88
CA ASN A 305 21.09 -15.48 -4.69
C ASN A 305 21.16 -14.46 -3.55
N THR A 306 20.13 -13.61 -3.38
CA THR A 306 20.04 -12.64 -2.28
C THR A 306 19.94 -13.35 -0.92
N GLU A 307 19.14 -14.42 -0.83
CA GLU A 307 19.01 -15.23 0.39
C GLU A 307 20.31 -15.96 0.74
N VAL A 308 20.97 -16.56 -0.27
CA VAL A 308 22.27 -17.25 -0.10
C VAL A 308 23.35 -16.28 0.36
N MET A 309 23.42 -15.09 -0.26
CA MET A 309 24.31 -14.01 0.17
C MET A 309 24.08 -13.67 1.65
N SER A 310 22.84 -13.38 2.05
CA SER A 310 22.51 -13.04 3.45
C SER A 310 22.92 -14.13 4.43
N ARG A 311 22.78 -15.41 4.05
CA ARG A 311 23.23 -16.56 4.87
C ARG A 311 24.74 -16.62 5.03
N TYR A 312 25.52 -16.45 3.96
CA TYR A 312 26.99 -16.46 4.06
C TYR A 312 27.52 -15.25 4.81
N THR A 313 26.89 -14.09 4.65
CA THR A 313 27.19 -12.90 5.47
C THR A 313 26.96 -13.19 6.95
N PHE A 314 25.82 -13.81 7.31
CA PHE A 314 25.53 -14.18 8.70
C PHE A 314 26.49 -15.25 9.26
N ARG A 315 27.00 -16.16 8.40
CA ARG A 315 28.03 -17.15 8.77
C ARG A 315 29.45 -16.56 8.82
N GLY A 316 29.62 -15.25 8.64
CA GLY A 316 30.92 -14.58 8.71
C GLY A 316 31.85 -14.85 7.52
N ARG A 317 31.31 -15.20 6.34
CA ARG A 317 32.08 -15.42 5.09
C ARG A 317 31.73 -14.39 4.00
N PRO A 318 32.14 -13.12 4.15
CA PRO A 318 31.79 -12.05 3.21
C PRO A 318 32.39 -12.23 1.81
N ASP A 319 33.57 -12.82 1.68
CA ASP A 319 34.24 -13.03 0.39
C ASP A 319 33.43 -13.94 -0.55
N ILE A 320 32.78 -14.97 0.03
CA ILE A 320 31.91 -15.88 -0.71
C ILE A 320 30.58 -15.19 -1.03
N ALA A 321 30.06 -14.36 -0.11
CA ALA A 321 28.82 -13.62 -0.32
C ALA A 321 28.92 -12.67 -1.53
N GLY A 322 30.08 -12.04 -1.76
CA GLY A 322 30.31 -11.12 -2.89
C GLY A 322 29.96 -11.70 -4.27
N LYS A 323 30.28 -12.98 -4.51
CA LYS A 323 29.97 -13.67 -5.78
C LYS A 323 28.46 -13.74 -6.03
N TYR A 324 27.68 -13.97 -4.99
CA TYR A 324 26.23 -14.04 -5.06
C TYR A 324 25.58 -12.66 -5.19
N VAL A 325 26.23 -11.59 -4.73
CA VAL A 325 25.78 -10.20 -4.97
C VAL A 325 25.72 -9.92 -6.47
N VAL A 326 26.81 -10.21 -7.19
CA VAL A 326 26.91 -9.96 -8.65
C VAL A 326 25.84 -10.75 -9.41
N ALA A 327 25.62 -12.02 -9.04
CA ALA A 327 24.57 -12.86 -9.62
C ALA A 327 23.17 -12.30 -9.32
N ALA A 328 22.88 -11.89 -8.08
CA ALA A 328 21.60 -11.29 -7.71
C ALA A 328 21.32 -9.99 -8.47
N VAL A 329 22.29 -9.07 -8.52
CA VAL A 329 22.20 -7.80 -9.26
C VAL A 329 21.89 -8.06 -10.73
N THR A 330 22.64 -8.97 -11.36
CA THR A 330 22.42 -9.36 -12.76
C THR A 330 21.02 -9.92 -12.97
N GLY A 331 20.57 -10.80 -12.06
CA GLY A 331 19.24 -11.41 -12.13
C GLY A 331 18.10 -10.41 -12.01
N TYR A 332 18.20 -9.43 -11.10
CA TYR A 332 17.19 -8.37 -10.98
C TYR A 332 17.13 -7.50 -12.24
N PHE A 333 18.26 -7.11 -12.85
CA PHE A 333 18.24 -6.35 -14.10
C PHE A 333 17.52 -7.10 -15.24
N TYR A 334 17.77 -8.40 -15.41
CA TYR A 334 17.04 -9.19 -16.42
C TYR A 334 15.57 -9.37 -16.06
N SER A 335 15.23 -9.57 -14.78
CA SER A 335 13.84 -9.64 -14.32
C SER A 335 13.08 -8.35 -14.67
N ILE A 336 13.66 -7.19 -14.34
CA ILE A 336 13.09 -5.86 -14.61
C ILE A 336 12.99 -5.61 -16.12
N ALA A 337 14.01 -5.98 -16.90
CA ALA A 337 13.98 -5.85 -18.36
C ALA A 337 12.86 -6.70 -18.99
N CYS A 338 12.67 -7.95 -18.54
CA CYS A 338 11.58 -8.81 -19.00
C CYS A 338 10.20 -8.33 -18.53
N ALA A 339 10.12 -7.73 -17.33
CA ALA A 339 8.88 -7.11 -16.86
C ALA A 339 8.46 -5.99 -17.82
N SER A 340 9.39 -5.11 -18.21
CA SER A 340 9.13 -3.96 -19.09
C SER A 340 8.53 -4.27 -20.48
N THR A 341 8.53 -5.54 -20.90
CA THR A 341 7.93 -6.01 -22.16
C THR A 341 6.62 -6.75 -21.97
N THR A 342 6.34 -7.26 -20.76
CA THR A 342 5.22 -8.18 -20.50
C THR A 342 4.19 -7.62 -19.51
N LYS A 343 4.61 -6.76 -18.57
CA LYS A 343 3.81 -6.24 -17.45
C LYS A 343 4.24 -4.79 -17.13
N GLY A 344 3.31 -3.97 -16.64
CA GLY A 344 3.57 -2.55 -16.32
C GLY A 344 4.65 -2.35 -15.24
N VAL A 345 5.09 -1.10 -15.06
CA VAL A 345 6.20 -0.72 -14.16
C VAL A 345 5.98 -1.20 -12.71
N ASP A 346 4.74 -1.17 -12.24
CA ASP A 346 4.39 -1.48 -10.85
C ASP A 346 4.76 -2.91 -10.44
N ASP A 347 4.64 -3.90 -11.35
CA ASP A 347 4.97 -5.30 -11.07
C ASP A 347 6.47 -5.55 -10.84
N SER A 348 7.32 -4.60 -11.25
CA SER A 348 8.78 -4.69 -11.10
C SER A 348 9.32 -3.92 -9.89
N LEU A 349 8.49 -3.14 -9.20
CA LEU A 349 8.91 -2.27 -8.09
C LEU A 349 9.63 -3.05 -6.99
N GLN A 350 9.15 -4.26 -6.68
CA GLN A 350 9.79 -5.16 -5.72
C GLN A 350 11.24 -5.50 -6.09
N ASP A 351 11.51 -5.75 -7.37
CA ASP A 351 12.85 -6.08 -7.87
C ASP A 351 13.75 -4.86 -7.93
N ILE A 352 13.20 -3.71 -8.32
CA ILE A 352 13.94 -2.45 -8.34
C ILE A 352 14.37 -2.07 -6.92
N LEU A 353 13.48 -2.14 -5.92
CA LEU A 353 13.80 -1.81 -4.54
C LEU A 353 14.90 -2.72 -3.97
N ARG A 354 14.83 -4.03 -4.23
CA ARG A 354 15.87 -4.98 -3.81
C ARG A 354 17.21 -4.71 -4.51
N LEU A 355 17.17 -4.38 -5.79
CA LEU A 355 18.35 -3.95 -6.53
C LEU A 355 18.97 -2.68 -5.93
N LEU A 356 18.17 -1.70 -5.52
CA LEU A 356 18.65 -0.50 -4.84
C LEU A 356 19.31 -0.83 -3.50
N THR A 357 18.73 -1.72 -2.70
CA THR A 357 19.34 -2.18 -1.43
C THR A 357 20.72 -2.82 -1.70
N LEU A 358 20.83 -3.71 -2.68
CA LEU A 358 22.12 -4.31 -3.05
C LEU A 358 23.12 -3.28 -3.58
N TRP A 359 22.67 -2.33 -4.41
CA TRP A 359 23.51 -1.27 -4.94
C TRP A 359 24.07 -0.37 -3.82
N PHE A 360 23.23 0.10 -2.90
CA PHE A 360 23.68 1.02 -1.87
C PHE A 360 24.53 0.35 -0.78
N ASN A 361 24.36 -0.95 -0.54
CA ASN A 361 25.11 -1.68 0.47
C ASN A 361 26.42 -2.30 -0.05
N HIS A 362 26.49 -2.67 -1.33
CA HIS A 362 27.63 -3.41 -1.91
C HIS A 362 28.20 -2.78 -3.20
N GLY A 363 27.72 -1.60 -3.60
CA GLY A 363 28.12 -0.92 -4.84
C GLY A 363 29.53 -0.31 -4.83
N ASP A 364 30.25 -0.42 -3.73
CA ASP A 364 31.65 -0.02 -3.57
C ASP A 364 32.63 -1.04 -4.17
N THR A 365 32.16 -2.26 -4.42
CA THR A 365 32.96 -3.35 -4.98
C THR A 365 33.02 -3.27 -6.51
N SER A 366 34.23 -3.38 -7.09
CA SER A 366 34.49 -3.22 -8.54
C SER A 366 33.65 -4.17 -9.44
N GLU A 367 33.48 -5.42 -9.00
CA GLU A 367 32.68 -6.42 -9.73
C GLU A 367 31.19 -6.02 -9.79
N VAL A 368 30.64 -5.53 -8.68
CA VAL A 368 29.26 -5.07 -8.57
C VAL A 368 29.07 -3.78 -9.38
N GLN A 369 30.03 -2.85 -9.34
CA GLN A 369 30.01 -1.64 -10.16
C GLN A 369 29.90 -1.96 -11.65
N THR A 370 30.70 -2.91 -12.13
CA THR A 370 30.68 -3.34 -13.53
C THR A 370 29.33 -3.95 -13.91
N ALA A 371 28.76 -4.77 -13.02
CA ALA A 371 27.43 -5.35 -13.21
C ALA A 371 26.32 -4.27 -13.24
N LEU A 372 26.40 -3.26 -12.37
CA LEU A 372 25.47 -2.12 -12.33
C LEU A 372 25.54 -1.27 -13.60
N GLN A 373 26.74 -0.91 -14.07
CA GLN A 373 26.91 -0.13 -15.29
C GLN A 373 26.35 -0.86 -16.52
N LYS A 374 26.60 -2.17 -16.63
CA LYS A 374 26.00 -3.00 -17.68
C LYS A 374 24.49 -3.12 -17.52
N GLY A 375 24.00 -3.24 -16.28
CA GLY A 375 22.58 -3.36 -16.00
C GLY A 375 21.77 -2.09 -16.31
N PHE A 376 22.34 -0.91 -16.03
CA PHE A 376 21.68 0.36 -16.33
C PHE A 376 21.41 0.56 -17.83
N SER A 377 22.18 -0.05 -18.73
CA SER A 377 21.90 0.01 -20.18
C SER A 377 20.83 -0.99 -20.63
N LEU A 378 20.59 -2.07 -19.88
CA LEU A 378 19.57 -3.08 -20.18
C LEU A 378 18.15 -2.64 -19.82
N VAL A 379 18.00 -1.85 -18.77
CA VAL A 379 16.69 -1.41 -18.26
C VAL A 379 16.27 -0.08 -18.88
N LYS A 380 15.02 -0.02 -19.33
CA LYS A 380 14.36 1.20 -19.84
C LYS A 380 14.36 2.32 -18.79
N ILE A 381 14.48 3.59 -19.21
CA ILE A 381 14.66 4.72 -18.30
C ILE A 381 13.40 4.93 -17.43
N GLU A 382 12.24 4.66 -18.00
CA GLU A 382 10.90 4.79 -17.40
C GLU A 382 10.76 3.97 -16.11
N MET A 383 11.46 2.83 -16.01
CA MET A 383 11.40 1.95 -14.83
C MET A 383 11.96 2.62 -13.58
N TRP A 384 12.89 3.57 -13.73
CA TRP A 384 13.52 4.26 -12.61
C TRP A 384 12.65 5.38 -12.01
N LEU A 385 11.61 5.81 -12.73
CA LEU A 385 10.78 6.95 -12.31
C LEU A 385 10.09 6.69 -10.95
N VAL A 386 9.64 5.46 -10.71
CA VAL A 386 8.92 5.08 -9.49
C VAL A 386 9.81 5.13 -8.24
N VAL A 387 11.13 4.97 -8.41
CA VAL A 387 12.10 4.95 -7.30
C VAL A 387 12.98 6.20 -7.25
N LEU A 388 12.64 7.25 -8.00
CA LEU A 388 13.37 8.52 -7.99
C LEU A 388 13.57 9.09 -6.57
N PRO A 389 12.55 9.11 -5.70
CA PRO A 389 12.74 9.59 -4.35
C PRO A 389 13.80 8.77 -3.58
N GLN A 390 13.88 7.44 -3.74
CA GLN A 390 14.87 6.57 -3.10
C GLN A 390 16.28 6.88 -3.58
N ILE A 391 16.45 7.11 -4.88
CA ILE A 391 17.75 7.46 -5.48
C ILE A 391 18.20 8.85 -4.99
N ILE A 392 17.30 9.83 -4.99
CA ILE A 392 17.60 11.20 -4.57
C ILE A 392 17.90 11.26 -3.06
N ALA A 393 17.28 10.42 -2.23
CA ALA A 393 17.62 10.30 -0.81
C ALA A 393 19.13 10.03 -0.60
N ARG A 394 19.77 9.25 -1.48
CA ARG A 394 21.19 8.88 -1.41
C ARG A 394 22.12 9.70 -2.30
N ILE A 395 21.68 10.83 -2.88
CA ILE A 395 22.47 11.67 -3.80
C ILE A 395 23.82 12.15 -3.23
N HIS A 396 23.93 12.23 -1.91
CA HIS A 396 25.11 12.70 -1.17
C HIS A 396 25.87 11.56 -0.47
N SER A 397 25.80 10.33 -1.00
CA SER A 397 26.50 9.17 -0.45
C SER A 397 27.98 9.46 -0.18
N ASN A 398 28.50 8.99 0.96
CA ASN A 398 29.90 9.13 1.35
C ASN A 398 30.82 8.37 0.38
N ASN A 399 30.34 7.27 -0.22
CA ASN A 399 31.09 6.54 -1.22
C ASN A 399 31.09 7.28 -2.57
N ARG A 400 32.29 7.66 -3.03
CA ARG A 400 32.49 8.39 -4.29
C ARG A 400 31.97 7.62 -5.51
N VAL A 401 32.24 6.33 -5.60
CA VAL A 401 31.86 5.49 -6.75
C VAL A 401 30.34 5.40 -6.87
N VAL A 402 29.66 5.14 -5.75
CA VAL A 402 28.19 5.08 -5.70
C VAL A 402 27.58 6.44 -6.06
N ARG A 403 28.15 7.54 -5.54
CA ARG A 403 27.70 8.91 -5.84
C ARG A 403 27.81 9.26 -7.33
N GLU A 404 28.92 8.92 -7.97
CA GLU A 404 29.13 9.14 -9.42
C GLU A 404 28.13 8.34 -10.27
N LEU A 405 27.82 7.10 -9.89
CA LEU A 405 26.79 6.30 -10.55
C LEU A 405 25.38 6.90 -10.39
N ILE A 406 25.03 7.37 -9.19
CA ILE A 406 23.73 8.03 -8.93
C ILE A 406 23.60 9.28 -9.79
N GLN A 407 24.60 10.16 -9.79
CA GLN A 407 24.58 11.38 -10.59
C GLN A 407 24.47 11.07 -12.10
N SER A 408 25.22 10.08 -12.59
CA SER A 408 25.15 9.64 -13.99
C SER A 408 23.74 9.14 -14.38
N LEU A 409 23.12 8.33 -13.52
CA LEU A 409 21.76 7.83 -13.72
C LEU A 409 20.73 8.98 -13.70
N LEU A 410 20.80 9.89 -12.73
CA LEU A 410 19.89 11.03 -12.63
C LEU A 410 20.00 11.97 -13.84
N VAL A 411 21.22 12.22 -14.33
CA VAL A 411 21.42 13.02 -15.56
C VAL A 411 20.84 12.30 -16.78
N ARG A 412 21.00 10.97 -16.88
CA ARG A 412 20.39 10.18 -17.95
C ARG A 412 18.86 10.23 -17.91
N ILE A 413 18.27 10.10 -16.72
CA ILE A 413 16.82 10.25 -16.52
C ILE A 413 16.40 11.69 -16.87
N GLY A 414 17.14 12.71 -16.45
CA GLY A 414 16.81 14.12 -16.74
C GLY A 414 16.86 14.49 -18.21
N LYS A 415 17.66 13.79 -19.03
CA LYS A 415 17.63 13.96 -20.49
C LYS A 415 16.38 13.34 -21.14
N GLY A 416 15.88 12.22 -20.63
CA GLY A 416 14.70 11.54 -21.18
C GLY A 416 13.36 12.04 -20.60
N HIS A 417 13.30 12.23 -19.29
CA HIS A 417 12.09 12.55 -18.52
C HIS A 417 12.36 13.69 -17.52
N PRO A 418 12.71 14.91 -17.97
CA PRO A 418 13.06 16.00 -17.06
C PRO A 418 11.92 16.37 -16.10
N GLN A 419 10.66 16.31 -16.54
CA GLN A 419 9.47 16.64 -15.75
C GLN A 419 9.39 15.86 -14.43
N ALA A 420 9.74 14.57 -14.44
CA ALA A 420 9.70 13.72 -13.25
C ALA A 420 10.74 14.11 -12.18
N LEU A 421 11.84 14.75 -12.58
CA LEU A 421 12.96 15.07 -11.71
C LEU A 421 12.88 16.48 -11.10
N MET A 422 12.14 17.41 -11.72
CA MET A 422 12.21 18.82 -11.34
C MET A 422 11.85 19.05 -9.88
N TYR A 423 10.64 18.68 -9.44
CA TYR A 423 10.22 18.91 -8.04
C TYR A 423 11.14 18.20 -7.02
N PRO A 424 11.44 16.88 -7.15
CA PRO A 424 12.31 16.21 -6.20
C PRO A 424 13.73 16.79 -6.12
N LEU A 425 14.34 17.17 -7.25
CA LEU A 425 15.67 17.80 -7.24
C LEU A 425 15.64 19.22 -6.68
N LEU A 426 14.62 20.02 -6.99
CA LEU A 426 14.48 21.37 -6.46
C LEU A 426 14.25 21.40 -4.94
N VAL A 427 13.65 20.36 -4.37
CA VAL A 427 13.58 20.17 -2.92
C VAL A 427 14.97 19.86 -2.37
N ALA A 428 15.73 18.98 -3.03
CA ALA A 428 17.09 18.65 -2.62
C ALA A 428 18.06 19.85 -2.70
N CYS A 429 17.89 20.77 -3.65
CA CYS A 429 18.63 22.03 -3.73
C CYS A 429 18.34 23.00 -2.57
N LYS A 430 17.18 22.86 -1.90
CA LYS A 430 16.81 23.66 -0.71
C LYS A 430 17.07 22.92 0.60
N SER A 431 17.84 21.83 0.55
CA SER A 431 18.24 21.06 1.72
C SER A 431 19.12 21.89 2.66
N ILE A 432 18.96 21.66 3.97
CA ILE A 432 19.80 22.26 5.01
C ILE A 432 21.22 21.67 4.96
N SER A 433 21.36 20.39 4.56
CA SER A 433 22.67 19.76 4.32
C SER A 433 23.34 20.34 3.07
N ILE A 434 24.48 21.00 3.26
CA ILE A 434 25.27 21.65 2.20
C ILE A 434 25.78 20.62 1.17
N LEU A 435 26.20 19.43 1.61
CA LEU A 435 26.69 18.37 0.71
C LEU A 435 25.57 17.91 -0.24
N ARG A 436 24.36 17.71 0.29
CA ARG A 436 23.18 17.35 -0.49
C ARG A 436 22.77 18.45 -1.46
N GLN A 437 22.75 19.69 -0.99
CA GLN A 437 22.45 20.85 -1.82
C GLN A 437 23.42 20.95 -3.01
N ARG A 438 24.74 20.87 -2.78
CA ARG A 438 25.75 20.94 -3.84
C ARG A 438 25.61 19.81 -4.86
N ALA A 439 25.43 18.57 -4.38
CA ALA A 439 25.27 17.41 -5.28
C ALA A 439 24.00 17.50 -6.13
N ALA A 440 22.90 17.99 -5.56
CA ALA A 440 21.65 18.23 -6.30
C ALA A 440 21.80 19.36 -7.32
N GLN A 441 22.45 20.47 -6.94
CA GLN A 441 22.69 21.61 -7.82
C GLN A 441 23.52 21.21 -9.04
N GLU A 442 24.56 20.40 -8.85
CA GLU A 442 25.38 19.88 -9.95
C GLU A 442 24.56 19.09 -10.98
N VAL A 443 23.61 18.28 -10.52
CA VAL A 443 22.70 17.53 -11.41
C VAL A 443 21.72 18.46 -12.12
N VAL A 444 21.15 19.44 -11.42
CA VAL A 444 20.26 20.45 -12.01
C VAL A 444 20.98 21.27 -13.09
N ASP A 445 22.22 21.69 -12.84
CA ASP A 445 23.01 22.45 -13.81
C ASP A 445 23.32 21.63 -15.07
N LYS A 446 23.58 20.32 -14.92
CA LYS A 446 23.73 19.40 -16.07
C LYS A 446 22.43 19.21 -16.84
N ILE A 447 21.27 19.18 -16.17
CA ILE A 447 19.95 19.09 -16.84
C ILE A 447 19.58 20.40 -17.52
N ARG A 448 19.93 21.56 -16.93
CA ARG A 448 19.71 22.90 -17.48
C ARG A 448 20.35 23.07 -18.86
N GLN A 449 21.47 22.40 -19.14
CA GLN A 449 22.11 22.40 -20.45
C GLN A 449 21.23 21.81 -21.57
N HIS A 450 20.30 20.93 -21.23
CA HIS A 450 19.38 20.28 -22.18
C HIS A 450 17.97 20.89 -22.12
N SER A 451 17.45 21.14 -20.91
CA SER A 451 16.07 21.56 -20.66
C SER A 451 16.00 22.85 -19.83
N GLY A 452 16.74 23.88 -20.24
CA GLY A 452 16.91 25.13 -19.49
C GLY A 452 15.58 25.85 -19.19
N GLY A 453 14.71 26.02 -20.19
CA GLY A 453 13.42 26.68 -20.02
C GLY A 453 12.53 26.03 -18.96
N LEU A 454 12.43 24.69 -18.99
CA LEU A 454 11.70 23.91 -17.98
C LEU A 454 12.29 24.07 -16.57
N VAL A 455 13.62 24.04 -16.43
CA VAL A 455 14.30 24.19 -15.13
C VAL A 455 14.01 25.58 -14.55
N ASP A 456 14.11 26.63 -15.36
CA ASP A 456 13.87 28.01 -14.92
C ASP A 456 12.40 28.22 -14.53
N GLN A 457 11.46 27.69 -15.32
CA GLN A 457 10.03 27.70 -14.99
C GLN A 457 9.74 26.95 -13.69
N ALA A 458 10.31 25.76 -13.49
CA ALA A 458 10.13 24.97 -12.27
C ALA A 458 10.70 25.68 -11.03
N GLN A 459 11.86 26.33 -11.15
CA GLN A 459 12.45 27.12 -10.07
C GLN A 459 11.58 28.32 -9.69
N LEU A 460 11.07 29.07 -10.67
CA LEU A 460 10.17 30.20 -10.45
C LEU A 460 8.89 29.75 -9.74
N VAL A 461 8.21 28.73 -10.30
CA VAL A 461 6.96 28.20 -9.74
C VAL A 461 7.19 27.68 -8.32
N SER A 462 8.28 26.95 -8.07
CA SER A 462 8.62 26.46 -6.74
C SER A 462 8.86 27.60 -5.74
N LYS A 463 9.65 28.62 -6.11
CA LYS A 463 9.94 29.78 -5.23
C LYS A 463 8.64 30.49 -4.84
N GLU A 464 7.79 30.76 -5.82
CA GLU A 464 6.59 31.56 -5.60
C GLU A 464 5.47 30.78 -4.90
N LEU A 465 5.35 29.47 -5.13
CA LEU A 465 4.43 28.64 -4.35
C LEU A 465 4.84 28.58 -2.87
N ILE A 466 6.14 28.55 -2.56
CA ILE A 466 6.62 28.62 -1.17
C ILE A 466 6.24 29.96 -0.53
N ARG A 467 6.37 31.08 -1.27
CA ARG A 467 5.94 32.41 -0.79
C ARG A 467 4.44 32.47 -0.51
N VAL A 468 3.62 31.88 -1.39
CA VAL A 468 2.16 31.82 -1.20
C VAL A 468 1.77 30.88 -0.04
N ALA A 469 2.57 29.85 0.22
CA ALA A 469 2.29 28.87 1.26
C ALA A 469 2.36 29.46 2.68
N ILE A 470 3.26 30.42 2.90
CA ILE A 470 3.54 31.00 4.22
C ILE A 470 3.70 32.52 4.08
N LEU A 471 2.73 33.28 4.60
CA LEU A 471 2.77 34.75 4.54
C LEU A 471 3.66 35.34 5.64
N TRP A 472 4.21 36.55 5.45
CA TRP A 472 4.99 37.24 6.50
C TRP A 472 4.22 37.39 7.81
N HIS A 473 2.92 37.67 7.75
CA HIS A 473 2.07 37.75 8.93
C HIS A 473 2.08 36.45 9.74
N GLU A 474 2.14 35.30 9.07
CA GLU A 474 2.17 33.98 9.71
C GLU A 474 3.56 33.64 10.23
N MET A 475 4.62 33.97 9.46
CA MET A 475 6.01 33.79 9.91
C MET A 475 6.29 34.57 11.19
N TRP A 476 5.86 35.84 11.23
CA TRP A 476 6.03 36.68 12.40
C TRP A 476 5.16 36.22 13.57
N HIS A 477 3.91 35.82 13.33
CA HIS A 477 3.06 35.28 14.41
C HIS A 477 3.65 34.02 15.05
N GLU A 478 4.06 33.04 14.24
CA GLU A 478 4.69 31.78 14.69
C GLU A 478 5.99 32.06 15.46
N ALA A 479 6.86 32.88 14.88
CA ALA A 479 8.17 33.17 15.48
C ALA A 479 8.06 34.00 16.77
N LEU A 480 7.10 34.92 16.87
CA LEU A 480 6.87 35.70 18.09
C LEU A 480 6.28 34.83 19.19
N GLU A 481 5.37 33.90 18.87
CA GLU A 481 4.85 32.93 19.83
C GLU A 481 5.99 32.05 20.37
N GLU A 482 6.85 31.55 19.49
CA GLU A 482 8.00 30.73 19.91
C GLU A 482 9.04 31.54 20.71
N ALA A 483 9.41 32.73 20.22
CA ALA A 483 10.33 33.62 20.92
C ALA A 483 9.81 33.94 22.33
N SER A 484 8.49 34.09 22.49
CA SER A 484 7.87 34.39 23.79
C SER A 484 7.99 33.20 24.75
N ARG A 485 7.86 31.97 24.23
CA ARG A 485 8.05 30.73 25.00
C ARG A 485 9.48 30.59 25.48
N MET A 486 10.47 30.86 24.62
CA MET A 486 11.89 30.81 24.98
C MET A 486 12.24 31.88 26.03
N TYR A 487 11.75 33.12 25.86
CA TYR A 487 12.07 34.22 26.76
C TYR A 487 11.36 34.12 28.13
N PHE A 488 10.02 33.98 28.14
CA PHE A 488 9.24 33.97 29.38
C PHE A 488 9.12 32.59 30.05
N GLY A 489 9.21 31.51 29.26
CA GLY A 489 9.08 30.14 29.75
C GLY A 489 10.41 29.51 30.12
N GLU A 490 11.38 29.54 29.21
CA GLU A 490 12.68 28.86 29.37
C GLU A 490 13.81 29.80 29.85
N HIS A 491 13.57 31.11 29.90
CA HIS A 491 14.58 32.14 30.17
C HIS A 491 15.79 32.10 29.22
N ASN A 492 15.58 31.62 27.99
CA ASN A 492 16.61 31.50 26.95
C ASN A 492 16.60 32.72 26.01
N ILE A 493 17.41 33.73 26.36
CA ILE A 493 17.49 34.99 25.59
C ILE A 493 18.21 34.78 24.25
N GLU A 494 19.29 34.01 24.22
CA GLU A 494 20.04 33.75 22.98
C GLU A 494 19.21 32.99 21.95
N GLY A 495 18.46 31.97 22.40
CA GLY A 495 17.54 31.22 21.54
C GLY A 495 16.45 32.10 20.95
N MET A 496 15.84 32.96 21.77
CA MET A 496 14.85 33.94 21.29
C MET A 496 15.43 34.86 20.20
N LEU A 497 16.63 35.42 20.40
CA LEU A 497 17.26 36.28 19.40
C LEU A 497 17.55 35.51 18.10
N ALA A 498 18.02 34.27 18.20
CA ALA A 498 18.29 33.42 17.05
C ALA A 498 17.02 33.09 16.22
N VAL A 499 15.85 33.02 16.86
CA VAL A 499 14.56 32.83 16.18
C VAL A 499 14.14 34.08 15.39
N LEU A 500 14.37 35.28 15.94
CA LEU A 500 13.89 36.55 15.35
C LEU A 500 14.84 37.16 14.32
N GLU A 501 16.15 36.95 14.47
CA GLU A 501 17.19 37.54 13.60
C GLU A 501 17.01 37.22 12.10
N PRO A 502 16.66 35.99 11.67
CA PRO A 502 16.37 35.70 10.26
C PRO A 502 15.16 36.46 9.71
N LEU A 503 14.18 36.81 10.55
CA LEU A 503 13.00 37.57 10.13
C LEU A 503 13.31 39.06 10.00
N HIS A 504 14.17 39.61 10.85
CA HIS A 504 14.69 40.96 10.68
C HIS A 504 15.53 41.08 9.41
N ALA A 505 16.41 40.12 9.14
CA ALA A 505 17.16 40.06 7.88
C ALA A 505 16.23 39.88 6.64
N MET A 506 15.02 39.34 6.82
CA MET A 506 14.00 39.31 5.77
C MET A 506 13.36 40.69 5.57
N LEU A 507 13.06 41.40 6.66
CA LEU A 507 12.51 42.76 6.62
C LEU A 507 13.49 43.75 5.97
N GLU A 508 14.78 43.65 6.30
CA GLU A 508 15.86 44.50 5.74
C GLU A 508 16.07 44.31 4.24
N ARG A 509 15.77 43.13 3.69
CA ARG A 509 15.83 42.86 2.25
C ARG A 509 14.75 43.64 1.46
N GLY A 510 13.69 44.10 2.12
CA GLY A 510 12.58 44.83 1.52
C GLY A 510 11.46 43.95 0.97
N ASP A 511 10.40 44.59 0.46
CA ASP A 511 9.25 43.93 -0.16
C ASP A 511 9.51 43.50 -1.61
N GLU A 512 9.03 42.30 -1.96
CA GLU A 512 8.95 41.84 -3.35
C GLU A 512 7.50 41.90 -3.88
N THR A 513 6.49 41.98 -2.97
CA THR A 513 5.07 41.90 -3.33
C THR A 513 4.21 42.97 -2.63
N ILE A 514 3.02 43.25 -3.19
CA ILE A 514 2.08 44.23 -2.63
C ILE A 514 1.68 43.86 -1.19
N LYS A 515 1.51 42.57 -0.90
CA LYS A 515 1.14 42.10 0.44
C LYS A 515 2.28 42.27 1.45
N GLU A 516 3.52 42.07 1.01
CA GLU A 516 4.72 42.32 1.83
C GLU A 516 4.91 43.82 2.09
N ASN A 517 4.73 44.67 1.08
CA ASN A 517 4.77 46.12 1.24
C ASN A 517 3.73 46.60 2.26
N ALA A 518 2.49 46.11 2.16
CA ALA A 518 1.44 46.41 3.12
C ALA A 518 1.79 45.96 4.55
N PHE A 519 2.52 44.86 4.70
CA PHE A 519 3.03 44.41 6.01
C PHE A 519 4.09 45.38 6.55
N ILE A 520 5.07 45.77 5.73
CA ILE A 520 6.11 46.72 6.12
C ILE A 520 5.50 48.07 6.52
N GLN A 521 4.55 48.58 5.75
CA GLN A 521 3.85 49.83 6.07
C GLN A 521 3.08 49.75 7.40
N ALA A 522 2.51 48.59 7.73
CA ALA A 522 1.67 48.42 8.91
C ALA A 522 2.46 48.11 10.20
N TYR A 523 3.58 47.39 10.10
CA TYR A 523 4.30 46.81 11.25
C TYR A 523 5.82 47.06 11.21
N GLY A 524 6.39 47.45 10.07
CA GLY A 524 7.85 47.50 9.86
C GLY A 524 8.57 48.45 10.80
N HIS A 525 8.01 49.62 11.09
CA HIS A 525 8.62 50.59 12.02
C HIS A 525 8.76 50.01 13.43
N GLU A 526 7.69 49.42 13.97
CA GLU A 526 7.67 48.82 15.31
C GLU A 526 8.66 47.65 15.42
N LEU A 527 8.74 46.83 14.36
CA LEU A 527 9.67 45.70 14.30
C LEU A 527 11.14 46.14 14.22
N LEU A 528 11.45 47.16 13.42
CA LEU A 528 12.80 47.71 13.35
C LEU A 528 13.23 48.35 14.67
N GLU A 529 12.35 49.11 15.32
CA GLU A 529 12.64 49.68 16.64
C GLU A 529 12.87 48.56 17.68
N ALA A 530 12.08 47.49 17.63
CA ALA A 530 12.29 46.33 18.49
C ALA A 530 13.64 45.64 18.21
N HIS A 531 14.06 45.56 16.95
CA HIS A 531 15.36 45.02 16.56
C HIS A 531 16.52 45.86 17.09
N GLU A 532 16.43 47.18 16.97
CA GLU A 532 17.45 48.10 17.52
C GLU A 532 17.60 47.93 19.02
N CYS A 533 16.50 47.76 19.75
CA CYS A 533 16.52 47.49 21.19
C CYS A 533 17.22 46.13 21.48
N CYS A 534 16.95 45.09 20.69
CA CYS A 534 17.67 43.81 20.79
C CYS A 534 19.18 43.94 20.52
N LEU A 535 19.58 44.77 19.55
CA LEU A 535 20.99 45.03 19.25
C LEU A 535 21.68 45.83 20.37
N LYS A 536 21.00 46.81 20.96
CA LYS A 536 21.49 47.53 22.14
C LYS A 536 21.64 46.61 23.34
N TYR A 537 20.71 45.70 23.56
CA TYR A 537 20.85 44.66 24.58
C TYR A 537 22.11 43.80 24.33
N ARG A 538 22.38 43.34 23.09
CA ARG A 538 23.63 42.61 22.78
C ARG A 538 24.90 43.43 23.10
N ALA A 539 24.84 44.76 22.96
CA ALA A 539 25.98 45.63 23.21
C ALA A 539 26.16 46.02 24.68
N THR A 540 25.06 46.18 25.43
CA THR A 540 25.05 46.76 26.79
C THR A 540 24.77 45.74 27.90
N GLY A 541 24.02 44.67 27.60
CA GLY A 541 23.52 43.70 28.57
C GLY A 541 22.39 44.20 29.46
N GLU A 542 21.75 45.34 29.15
CA GLU A 542 20.69 45.92 29.99
C GLU A 542 19.30 45.35 29.68
N ASP A 543 18.68 44.66 30.65
CA ASP A 543 17.34 44.05 30.52
C ASP A 543 16.21 45.04 30.20
N ALA A 544 16.41 46.32 30.50
CA ALA A 544 15.45 47.39 30.19
C ALA A 544 15.22 47.52 28.67
N GLU A 545 16.27 47.40 27.86
CA GLU A 545 16.19 47.45 26.40
C GLU A 545 15.41 46.24 25.86
N LEU A 546 15.58 45.06 26.46
CA LEU A 546 14.88 43.86 26.03
C LEU A 546 13.38 43.88 26.42
N THR A 547 13.06 44.48 27.57
CA THR A 547 11.67 44.73 27.99
C THR A 547 10.97 45.65 26.99
N LYS A 548 11.64 46.73 26.58
CA LYS A 548 11.14 47.65 25.56
C LYS A 548 10.91 46.94 24.22
N ALA A 549 11.83 46.08 23.79
CA ALA A 549 11.66 45.28 22.57
C ALA A 549 10.41 44.39 22.64
N TRP A 550 10.17 43.75 23.78
CA TRP A 550 9.02 42.87 23.99
C TRP A 550 7.67 43.58 23.98
N ASP A 551 7.59 44.81 24.51
CA ASP A 551 6.37 45.61 24.42
C ASP A 551 5.97 45.86 22.96
N LEU A 552 6.95 46.17 22.10
CA LEU A 552 6.74 46.36 20.66
C LEU A 552 6.36 45.04 19.96
N TYR A 553 7.09 43.96 20.22
CA TYR A 553 6.78 42.64 19.64
C TYR A 553 5.40 42.15 20.05
N TYR A 554 5.01 42.30 21.31
CA TYR A 554 3.70 41.90 21.79
C TYR A 554 2.57 42.76 21.21
N HIS A 555 2.83 44.06 20.98
CA HIS A 555 1.89 44.93 20.27
C HIS A 555 1.63 44.45 18.84
N VAL A 556 2.70 44.16 18.09
CA VAL A 556 2.62 43.61 16.72
C VAL A 556 1.91 42.25 16.73
N PHE A 557 2.29 41.35 17.63
CA PHE A 557 1.69 40.02 17.79
C PHE A 557 0.17 40.10 17.96
N ARG A 558 -0.33 40.95 18.88
CA ARG A 558 -1.78 41.11 19.12
C ARG A 558 -2.53 41.70 17.92
N ARG A 559 -1.89 42.57 17.13
CA ARG A 559 -2.49 43.12 15.91
C ARG A 559 -2.59 42.05 14.83
N ILE A 560 -1.54 41.27 14.63
CA ILE A 560 -1.52 40.16 13.67
C ILE A 560 -2.54 39.08 14.07
N ASP A 561 -2.56 38.67 15.34
CA ASP A 561 -3.46 37.63 15.85
C ASP A 561 -4.94 37.94 15.58
N LYS A 562 -5.35 39.22 15.72
CA LYS A 562 -6.70 39.68 15.36
C LYS A 562 -6.97 39.66 13.86
N GLN A 563 -5.94 39.87 13.04
CA GLN A 563 -6.07 39.95 11.59
C GLN A 563 -6.13 38.56 10.93
N LEU A 564 -5.38 37.57 11.42
CA LEU A 564 -5.27 36.25 10.80
C LEU A 564 -6.63 35.57 10.54
N PRO A 565 -7.61 35.53 11.48
CA PRO A 565 -8.90 34.89 11.24
C PRO A 565 -9.72 35.51 10.09
N SER A 566 -9.50 36.80 9.80
CA SER A 566 -10.22 37.50 8.71
C SER A 566 -9.70 37.15 7.31
N LEU A 567 -8.47 36.62 7.21
CA LEU A 567 -7.83 36.26 5.94
C LEU A 567 -8.34 34.89 5.45
N THR A 568 -9.56 34.89 4.91
CA THR A 568 -10.25 33.70 4.36
C THR A 568 -9.97 33.47 2.87
N THR A 569 -9.60 34.52 2.14
CA THR A 569 -9.26 34.47 0.71
C THR A 569 -7.99 35.26 0.45
N LEU A 570 -7.16 34.78 -0.49
CA LEU A 570 -5.95 35.45 -0.94
C LEU A 570 -6.05 35.70 -2.45
N ASP A 571 -5.68 36.91 -2.86
CA ASP A 571 -5.56 37.27 -4.27
C ASP A 571 -4.10 37.16 -4.71
N LEU A 572 -3.86 36.32 -5.71
CA LEU A 572 -2.55 36.06 -6.28
C LEU A 572 -1.91 37.33 -6.86
N HIS A 573 -2.69 38.31 -7.33
CA HIS A 573 -2.14 39.61 -7.75
C HIS A 573 -1.37 40.30 -6.60
N SER A 574 -1.88 40.18 -5.38
CA SER A 574 -1.27 40.81 -4.20
C SER A 574 -0.14 39.99 -3.58
N VAL A 575 -0.22 38.66 -3.65
CA VAL A 575 0.69 37.74 -2.95
C VAL A 575 1.80 37.18 -3.85
N SER A 576 1.53 36.96 -5.14
CA SER A 576 2.54 36.50 -6.11
C SER A 576 2.15 36.92 -7.54
N PRO A 577 2.52 38.14 -7.97
CA PRO A 577 2.22 38.61 -9.32
C PRO A 577 2.92 37.76 -10.40
N GLU A 578 4.04 37.11 -10.07
CA GLU A 578 4.79 36.25 -11.00
C GLU A 578 4.00 34.98 -11.36
N LEU A 579 3.38 34.30 -10.39
CA LEU A 579 2.50 33.16 -10.68
C LEU A 579 1.27 33.60 -11.48
N LEU A 580 0.75 34.81 -11.23
CA LEU A 580 -0.36 35.34 -12.00
C LEU A 580 0.02 35.63 -13.46
N LYS A 581 1.26 36.04 -13.75
CA LYS A 581 1.77 36.25 -15.11
C LYS A 581 2.07 34.95 -15.86
N CYS A 582 2.37 33.86 -15.15
CA CYS A 582 2.66 32.56 -15.74
C CYS A 582 1.49 32.07 -16.61
N ARG A 583 1.74 31.89 -17.90
CA ARG A 583 0.80 31.38 -18.90
C ARG A 583 1.50 30.36 -19.80
N LYS A 584 0.82 29.26 -20.12
CA LYS A 584 1.28 28.23 -21.09
C LYS A 584 2.71 27.75 -20.81
N LEU A 585 2.97 27.27 -19.60
CA LEU A 585 4.27 26.77 -19.21
C LEU A 585 4.56 25.44 -19.91
N GLU A 586 5.85 25.13 -20.09
CA GLU A 586 6.31 23.78 -20.47
C GLU A 586 6.22 22.82 -19.28
N LEU A 587 6.25 23.37 -18.06
CA LEU A 587 6.14 22.61 -16.81
C LEU A 587 4.81 21.87 -16.71
N ALA A 588 4.89 20.58 -16.38
CA ALA A 588 3.72 19.75 -16.11
C ALA A 588 2.94 20.25 -14.89
N VAL A 589 1.62 20.01 -14.88
CA VAL A 589 0.84 20.16 -13.65
C VAL A 589 1.44 19.21 -12.58
N PRO A 590 1.69 19.67 -11.34
CA PRO A 590 2.30 18.84 -10.32
C PRO A 590 1.56 17.51 -10.10
N GLY A 591 2.30 16.39 -10.15
CA GLY A 591 1.73 15.06 -9.86
C GLY A 591 0.91 14.43 -10.99
N THR A 592 0.81 15.03 -12.18
CA THR A 592 0.11 14.44 -13.34
C THR A 592 1.04 13.71 -14.32
N TYR A 593 2.35 13.94 -14.22
CA TYR A 593 3.32 13.35 -15.15
C TYR A 593 3.39 11.82 -15.05
N ALA A 594 3.15 11.14 -16.16
CA ALA A 594 3.39 9.71 -16.34
C ALA A 594 4.03 9.46 -17.71
N ALA A 595 5.00 8.55 -17.81
CA ALA A 595 5.79 8.34 -19.03
C ALA A 595 4.95 7.92 -20.24
N ASP A 596 3.91 7.11 -20.02
CA ASP A 596 3.05 6.56 -21.07
C ASP A 596 1.79 7.42 -21.36
N SER A 597 1.65 8.58 -20.70
CA SER A 597 0.47 9.44 -20.80
C SER A 597 0.79 10.78 -21.47
N PRO A 598 -0.19 11.40 -22.15
CA PRO A 598 -0.01 12.73 -22.71
C PRO A 598 0.34 13.73 -21.61
N LEU A 599 1.31 14.60 -21.90
CA LEU A 599 1.79 15.61 -20.96
C LEU A 599 0.72 16.69 -20.75
N VAL A 600 0.26 16.85 -19.51
CA VAL A 600 -0.61 17.96 -19.12
C VAL A 600 0.25 19.06 -18.49
N THR A 601 0.39 20.17 -19.21
CA THR A 601 1.16 21.35 -18.79
C THR A 601 0.30 22.39 -18.10
N ILE A 602 0.94 23.30 -17.35
CA ILE A 602 0.24 24.39 -16.67
C ILE A 602 -0.19 25.45 -17.69
N GLU A 603 -1.49 25.63 -17.90
CA GLU A 603 -2.01 26.71 -18.72
C GLU A 603 -2.02 28.04 -17.95
N TYR A 604 -2.56 28.06 -16.72
CA TYR A 604 -2.49 29.20 -15.79
C TYR A 604 -2.84 28.82 -14.34
N PHE A 605 -2.50 29.70 -13.39
CA PHE A 605 -2.91 29.61 -11.99
C PHE A 605 -4.19 30.43 -11.75
N VAL A 606 -5.18 29.85 -11.06
CA VAL A 606 -6.42 30.56 -10.72
C VAL A 606 -6.10 31.73 -9.77
N PRO A 607 -6.56 32.97 -10.03
CA PRO A 607 -6.14 34.15 -9.27
C PRO A 607 -6.55 34.16 -7.79
N GLN A 608 -7.65 33.51 -7.42
CA GLN A 608 -8.14 33.51 -6.04
C GLN A 608 -7.84 32.19 -5.35
N LEU A 609 -7.21 32.25 -4.18
CA LEU A 609 -6.96 31.11 -3.30
C LEU A 609 -7.87 31.16 -2.07
N ILE A 610 -8.45 30.02 -1.73
CA ILE A 610 -9.27 29.88 -0.51
C ILE A 610 -8.36 29.42 0.62
N VAL A 611 -8.37 30.11 1.75
CA VAL A 611 -7.64 29.72 2.95
C VAL A 611 -8.54 28.83 3.80
N ILE A 612 -8.11 27.60 4.07
CA ILE A 612 -8.85 26.68 4.93
C ILE A 612 -8.65 27.09 6.39
N THR A 613 -9.75 27.29 7.11
CA THR A 613 -9.73 27.67 8.53
C THR A 613 -9.31 26.47 9.39
N SER A 614 -8.01 26.30 9.59
CA SER A 614 -7.40 25.31 10.48
C SER A 614 -6.17 25.91 11.16
N LYS A 615 -5.51 25.17 12.07
CA LYS A 615 -4.28 25.64 12.74
C LYS A 615 -3.18 26.04 11.74
N GLN A 616 -2.97 25.23 10.69
CA GLN A 616 -1.92 25.45 9.69
C GLN A 616 -2.37 26.30 8.49
N ARG A 617 -3.64 26.70 8.46
CA ARG A 617 -4.23 27.60 7.45
C ARG A 617 -3.84 27.31 5.98
N PRO A 618 -3.91 26.05 5.51
CA PRO A 618 -3.45 25.69 4.18
C PRO A 618 -4.32 26.34 3.10
N ARG A 619 -3.74 26.54 1.90
CA ARG A 619 -4.39 27.21 0.78
C ARG A 619 -4.94 26.18 -0.20
N LYS A 620 -6.19 26.32 -0.61
CA LYS A 620 -6.72 25.60 -1.77
C LYS A 620 -6.28 26.36 -3.03
N LEU A 621 -5.26 25.82 -3.68
CA LEU A 621 -4.74 26.27 -4.96
C LEU A 621 -5.48 25.55 -6.09
N THR A 622 -5.75 26.22 -7.21
CA THR A 622 -6.28 25.58 -8.42
C THR A 622 -5.45 25.98 -9.61
N ILE A 623 -5.06 24.98 -10.39
CA ILE A 623 -4.21 25.11 -11.58
C ILE A 623 -5.03 24.61 -12.77
N HIS A 624 -5.14 25.41 -13.82
CA HIS A 624 -5.79 25.01 -15.06
C HIS A 624 -4.77 24.30 -15.96
N GLY A 625 -5.07 23.08 -16.38
CA GLY A 625 -4.21 22.29 -17.26
C GLY A 625 -4.44 22.59 -18.74
N SER A 626 -3.46 22.27 -19.58
CA SER A 626 -3.59 22.37 -21.05
C SER A 626 -4.56 21.37 -21.67
N ASP A 627 -5.03 20.40 -20.89
CA ASP A 627 -6.13 19.48 -21.24
C ASP A 627 -7.53 20.09 -21.00
N GLY A 628 -7.59 21.32 -20.45
CA GLY A 628 -8.82 22.03 -20.14
C GLY A 628 -9.44 21.69 -18.79
N ASN A 629 -8.79 20.85 -17.97
CA ASN A 629 -9.28 20.46 -16.65
C ASN A 629 -8.67 21.30 -15.52
N ASP A 630 -9.43 21.47 -14.45
CA ASP A 630 -8.97 22.14 -13.22
C ASP A 630 -8.39 21.12 -12.24
N TYR A 631 -7.15 21.37 -11.82
CA TYR A 631 -6.44 20.57 -10.82
C TYR A 631 -6.37 21.35 -9.51
N ALA A 632 -7.10 20.88 -8.51
CA ALA A 632 -7.08 21.46 -7.17
C ALA A 632 -6.00 20.81 -6.31
N PHE A 633 -5.30 21.64 -5.54
CA PHE A 633 -4.28 21.23 -4.58
C PHE A 633 -4.51 21.94 -3.24
N LEU A 634 -4.14 21.26 -2.17
CA LEU A 634 -3.96 21.83 -0.84
C LEU A 634 -2.49 22.17 -0.67
N LEU A 635 -2.16 23.46 -0.74
CA LEU A 635 -0.84 24.00 -0.46
C LEU A 635 -0.66 24.14 1.05
N LYS A 636 0.17 23.27 1.62
CA LYS A 636 0.51 23.26 3.04
C LYS A 636 1.84 23.99 3.27
N GLY A 637 1.86 24.85 4.27
CA GLY A 637 3.06 25.49 4.83
C GLY A 637 3.37 24.93 6.21
N HIS A 638 4.60 25.14 6.68
CA HIS A 638 5.14 24.67 7.96
C HIS A 638 5.09 23.14 8.16
N GLU A 639 5.11 22.37 7.07
CA GLU A 639 5.00 20.91 7.13
C GLU A 639 5.89 20.26 6.06
N ASP A 640 6.75 19.34 6.48
CA ASP A 640 7.50 18.49 5.56
C ASP A 640 6.63 17.35 5.01
N LEU A 641 6.31 17.42 3.72
CA LEU A 641 5.47 16.44 3.03
C LEU A 641 6.24 15.26 2.43
N ARG A 642 7.55 15.16 2.64
CA ARG A 642 8.32 14.00 2.14
C ARG A 642 7.85 12.70 2.80
N GLN A 643 7.49 12.75 4.08
CA GLN A 643 6.89 11.61 4.78
C GLN A 643 5.62 11.14 4.07
N ASP A 644 4.69 12.06 3.80
CA ASP A 644 3.46 11.78 3.06
C ASP A 644 3.73 11.24 1.65
N GLU A 645 4.70 11.79 0.91
CA GLU A 645 5.14 11.29 -0.40
C GLU A 645 5.56 9.82 -0.31
N ARG A 646 6.40 9.48 0.67
CA ARG A 646 6.87 8.09 0.86
C ARG A 646 5.75 7.16 1.30
N VAL A 647 4.82 7.62 2.14
CA VAL A 647 3.64 6.84 2.52
C VAL A 647 2.77 6.56 1.29
N MET A 648 2.60 7.51 0.37
CA MET A 648 1.89 7.27 -0.89
C MET A 648 2.60 6.27 -1.80
N GLN A 649 3.93 6.26 -1.82
CA GLN A 649 4.71 5.22 -2.52
C GLN A 649 4.54 3.84 -1.87
N LEU A 650 4.55 3.75 -0.53
CA LEU A 650 4.26 2.50 0.18
C LEU A 650 2.87 2.00 -0.19
N PHE A 651 1.86 2.86 -0.20
CA PHE A 651 0.51 2.47 -0.61
C PHE A 651 0.47 2.01 -2.06
N GLY A 652 1.30 2.58 -2.94
CA GLY A 652 1.51 2.09 -4.29
C GLY A 652 1.98 0.65 -4.31
N LEU A 653 3.08 0.36 -3.60
CA LEU A 653 3.60 -1.00 -3.44
C LEU A 653 2.54 -1.95 -2.87
N VAL A 654 1.83 -1.55 -1.81
CA VAL A 654 0.78 -2.37 -1.20
C VAL A 654 -0.33 -2.68 -2.20
N ASN A 655 -0.77 -1.70 -3.00
CA ASN A 655 -1.77 -1.94 -4.04
C ASN A 655 -1.29 -2.97 -5.07
N THR A 656 -0.06 -2.87 -5.54
CA THR A 656 0.55 -3.86 -6.44
C THR A 656 0.61 -5.25 -5.81
N LEU A 657 0.94 -5.34 -4.51
CA LEU A 657 0.99 -6.62 -3.80
C LEU A 657 -0.41 -7.23 -3.62
N LEU A 658 -1.42 -6.41 -3.34
CA LEU A 658 -2.81 -6.84 -3.21
C LEU A 658 -3.39 -7.26 -4.57
N GLU A 659 -3.03 -6.61 -5.66
CA GLU A 659 -3.44 -6.97 -7.02
C GLU A 659 -2.79 -8.29 -7.49
N ASN A 660 -1.53 -8.50 -7.15
CA ASN A 660 -0.82 -9.74 -7.49
C ASN A 660 -1.33 -10.98 -6.72
N SER A 661 -1.95 -10.77 -5.55
CA SER A 661 -2.59 -11.84 -4.80
C SER A 661 -4.04 -12.06 -5.23
N ARG A 662 -4.35 -13.27 -5.69
CA ARG A 662 -5.69 -13.63 -6.17
C ARG A 662 -6.80 -13.38 -5.13
N LYS A 663 -6.58 -13.76 -3.86
CA LYS A 663 -7.60 -13.63 -2.80
C LYS A 663 -7.99 -12.18 -2.50
N THR A 664 -7.11 -11.25 -2.83
CA THR A 664 -7.25 -9.81 -2.58
C THR A 664 -7.68 -9.07 -3.84
N SER A 665 -7.18 -9.44 -5.01
CA SER A 665 -7.61 -8.94 -6.32
C SER A 665 -9.07 -9.28 -6.62
N GLU A 666 -9.56 -10.50 -6.32
CA GLU A 666 -10.99 -10.85 -6.49
C GLU A 666 -11.96 -9.99 -5.65
N LYS A 667 -11.44 -9.24 -4.67
CA LYS A 667 -12.22 -8.36 -3.79
C LYS A 667 -11.95 -6.87 -4.04
N ASP A 668 -11.17 -6.55 -5.07
CA ASP A 668 -10.73 -5.19 -5.44
C ASP A 668 -10.18 -4.38 -4.25
N LEU A 669 -9.33 -5.04 -3.45
CA LEU A 669 -8.71 -4.40 -2.30
C LEU A 669 -7.62 -3.42 -2.75
N SER A 670 -7.82 -2.15 -2.42
CA SER A 670 -6.91 -1.07 -2.78
C SER A 670 -6.94 0.04 -1.74
N ILE A 671 -5.81 0.70 -1.53
CA ILE A 671 -5.70 1.97 -0.81
C ILE A 671 -5.88 3.10 -1.80
N GLN A 672 -6.78 4.03 -1.50
CA GLN A 672 -6.92 5.26 -2.27
C GLN A 672 -5.71 6.15 -2.03
N ARG A 673 -5.00 6.50 -3.10
CA ARG A 673 -3.82 7.38 -3.06
C ARG A 673 -4.18 8.77 -3.58
N TYR A 674 -3.36 9.75 -3.21
CA TYR A 674 -3.41 11.10 -3.74
C TYR A 674 -1.99 11.60 -4.00
N ALA A 675 -1.85 12.58 -4.89
CA ALA A 675 -0.55 13.14 -5.22
C ALA A 675 0.00 13.95 -4.04
N VAL A 676 1.28 13.81 -3.76
CA VAL A 676 1.99 14.63 -2.76
C VAL A 676 3.28 15.11 -3.42
N ILE A 677 3.46 16.42 -3.47
CA ILE A 677 4.60 17.07 -4.13
C ILE A 677 5.27 18.00 -3.12
N PRO A 678 6.38 17.56 -2.48
CA PRO A 678 7.18 18.45 -1.65
C PRO A 678 7.76 19.61 -2.48
N LEU A 679 7.80 20.82 -1.90
CA LEU A 679 8.36 22.03 -2.55
C LEU A 679 9.62 22.54 -1.83
N SER A 680 9.67 22.34 -0.51
CA SER A 680 10.77 22.66 0.40
C SER A 680 10.70 21.73 1.63
N PRO A 681 11.68 21.78 2.54
CA PRO A 681 11.61 21.05 3.82
C PRO A 681 10.44 21.47 4.73
N ASN A 682 9.70 22.53 4.41
CA ASN A 682 8.62 23.08 5.23
C ASN A 682 7.35 23.39 4.43
N SER A 683 7.24 22.98 3.17
CA SER A 683 6.03 23.21 2.39
C SER A 683 5.88 22.20 1.25
N GLY A 684 4.64 22.03 0.81
CA GLY A 684 4.35 21.25 -0.39
C GLY A 684 2.88 21.26 -0.79
N LEU A 685 2.59 20.55 -1.88
CA LEU A 685 1.26 20.39 -2.43
C LEU A 685 0.72 19.00 -2.13
N ILE A 686 -0.55 18.93 -1.72
CA ILE A 686 -1.32 17.70 -1.63
C ILE A 686 -2.43 17.78 -2.67
N GLY A 687 -2.57 16.77 -3.53
CA GLY A 687 -3.66 16.68 -4.50
C GLY A 687 -5.01 16.67 -3.79
N TRP A 688 -5.93 17.54 -4.22
CA TRP A 688 -7.26 17.59 -3.64
C TRP A 688 -8.05 16.34 -4.02
N VAL A 689 -8.57 15.62 -3.02
CA VAL A 689 -9.43 14.46 -3.28
C VAL A 689 -10.88 14.93 -3.42
N PRO A 690 -11.49 14.85 -4.61
CA PRO A 690 -12.85 15.30 -4.82
C PRO A 690 -13.84 14.33 -4.15
N ASN A 691 -15.05 14.83 -3.85
CA ASN A 691 -16.18 14.02 -3.38
C ASN A 691 -15.97 13.24 -2.07
N CYS A 692 -14.99 13.64 -1.26
CA CYS A 692 -14.77 13.09 0.07
C CYS A 692 -15.20 14.07 1.17
N ASP A 693 -15.80 13.53 2.23
CA ASP A 693 -16.13 14.28 3.45
C ASP A 693 -15.41 13.65 4.66
N THR A 694 -14.96 14.47 5.62
CA THR A 694 -14.42 13.93 6.87
C THR A 694 -15.53 13.27 7.69
N LEU A 695 -15.19 12.22 8.45
CA LEU A 695 -16.15 11.57 9.34
C LEU A 695 -16.72 12.57 10.35
N HIS A 696 -15.89 13.48 10.85
CA HIS A 696 -16.33 14.59 11.70
C HIS A 696 -17.43 15.44 11.03
N ALA A 697 -17.24 15.84 9.76
CA ALA A 697 -18.23 16.64 9.05
C ALA A 697 -19.54 15.88 8.83
N LEU A 698 -19.46 14.59 8.44
CA LEU A 698 -20.64 13.74 8.24
C LEU A 698 -21.45 13.54 9.52
N ILE A 699 -20.78 13.29 10.65
CA ILE A 699 -21.44 13.09 11.95
C ILE A 699 -22.07 14.41 12.42
N ARG A 700 -21.35 15.53 12.29
CA ARG A 700 -21.88 16.87 12.62
C ARG A 700 -23.13 17.20 11.80
N GLU A 701 -23.08 17.05 10.48
CA GLU A 701 -24.24 17.27 9.59
C GLU A 701 -25.44 16.41 10.02
N TYR A 702 -25.21 15.12 10.31
CA TYR A 702 -26.26 14.20 10.75
C TYR A 702 -26.88 14.57 12.10
N ARG A 703 -26.05 14.95 13.08
CA ARG A 703 -26.48 15.30 14.45
C ARG A 703 -27.19 16.65 14.47
N ASP A 704 -26.68 17.65 13.77
CA ASP A 704 -27.28 18.98 13.67
C ASP A 704 -28.70 18.89 13.07
N ALA A 705 -28.86 18.11 12.00
CA ALA A 705 -30.17 17.86 11.37
C ALA A 705 -31.20 17.19 12.32
N ARG A 706 -30.73 16.50 13.36
CA ARG A 706 -31.57 15.80 14.36
C ARG A 706 -31.57 16.48 15.73
N LYS A 707 -30.96 17.66 15.85
CA LYS A 707 -30.83 18.42 17.11
C LYS A 707 -30.16 17.61 18.23
N ILE A 708 -29.23 16.72 17.88
CA ILE A 708 -28.39 15.99 18.83
C ILE A 708 -27.13 16.82 19.04
N PHE A 709 -26.72 17.04 20.30
CA PHE A 709 -25.47 17.75 20.56
C PHE A 709 -24.27 16.97 20.04
N LEU A 710 -23.34 17.66 19.37
CA LEU A 710 -22.14 17.03 18.80
C LEU A 710 -21.30 16.30 19.86
N ASN A 711 -21.18 16.89 21.06
CA ASN A 711 -20.41 16.36 22.19
C ASN A 711 -21.29 15.66 23.25
N GLN A 712 -22.42 15.07 22.86
CA GLN A 712 -23.38 14.43 23.78
C GLN A 712 -22.70 13.41 24.71
N GLU A 713 -21.84 12.54 24.18
CA GLU A 713 -21.13 11.52 24.96
C GLU A 713 -20.22 12.16 26.01
N HIS A 714 -19.43 13.16 25.62
CA HIS A 714 -18.52 13.85 26.54
C HIS A 714 -19.29 14.61 27.63
N ARG A 715 -20.46 15.20 27.31
CA ARG A 715 -21.34 15.82 28.32
C ARG A 715 -21.85 14.82 29.34
N LEU A 716 -22.21 13.60 28.92
CA LEU A 716 -22.62 12.53 29.83
C LEU A 716 -21.45 12.08 30.72
N MET A 717 -20.24 12.00 30.16
CA MET A 717 -19.04 11.67 30.94
C MET A 717 -18.78 12.72 32.02
N LEU A 718 -18.80 14.01 31.68
CA LEU A 718 -18.57 15.10 32.63
C LEU A 718 -19.70 15.25 33.65
N ALA A 719 -20.94 14.93 33.27
CA ALA A 719 -22.06 14.91 34.21
C ALA A 719 -21.93 13.79 35.25
N PHE A 720 -21.30 12.67 34.88
CA PHE A 720 -21.03 11.56 35.79
C PHE A 720 -19.78 11.81 36.64
N ALA A 721 -18.71 12.35 36.04
CA ALA A 721 -17.47 12.70 36.72
C ALA A 721 -16.86 13.99 36.10
N PRO A 722 -16.93 15.14 36.81
CA PRO A 722 -16.44 16.42 36.30
C PRO A 722 -14.93 16.41 35.96
N ASP A 723 -14.12 15.72 36.77
CA ASP A 723 -12.66 15.69 36.62
C ASP A 723 -12.18 14.43 35.88
N TYR A 724 -12.78 14.12 34.73
CA TYR A 724 -12.50 12.90 33.95
C TYR A 724 -10.99 12.68 33.68
N ASP A 725 -10.26 13.75 33.35
CA ASP A 725 -8.85 13.64 32.93
C ASP A 725 -7.92 13.15 34.04
N HIS A 726 -8.24 13.44 35.31
CA HIS A 726 -7.45 13.06 36.49
C HIS A 726 -7.85 11.71 37.10
N LEU A 727 -8.88 11.06 36.54
CA LEU A 727 -9.34 9.78 37.07
C LEU A 727 -8.32 8.65 36.84
N PRO A 728 -8.18 7.72 37.80
CA PRO A 728 -7.50 6.44 37.57
C PRO A 728 -8.13 5.66 36.42
N LEU A 729 -7.34 4.77 35.79
CA LEU A 729 -7.78 4.02 34.60
C LEU A 729 -9.12 3.29 34.78
N ILE A 730 -9.29 2.56 35.89
CA ILE A 730 -10.51 1.78 36.13
C ILE A 730 -11.75 2.68 36.25
N ALA A 731 -11.60 3.85 36.89
CA ALA A 731 -12.67 4.84 37.00
C ALA A 731 -12.98 5.46 35.62
N LYS A 732 -11.95 5.76 34.80
CA LYS A 732 -12.16 6.22 33.41
C LYS A 732 -12.97 5.20 32.60
N VAL A 733 -12.69 3.91 32.76
CA VAL A 733 -13.43 2.84 32.08
C VAL A 733 -14.90 2.85 32.48
N GLU A 734 -15.21 3.00 33.77
CA GLU A 734 -16.59 3.08 34.27
C GLU A 734 -17.34 4.28 33.66
N VAL A 735 -16.76 5.48 33.73
CA VAL A 735 -17.35 6.70 33.16
C VAL A 735 -17.54 6.57 31.64
N PHE A 736 -16.56 6.00 30.96
CA PHE A 736 -16.62 5.76 29.52
C PHE A 736 -17.75 4.78 29.18
N GLN A 737 -17.83 3.64 29.87
CA GLN A 737 -18.89 2.66 29.67
C GLN A 737 -20.28 3.25 29.94
N HIS A 738 -20.42 4.07 30.98
CA HIS A 738 -21.67 4.78 31.27
C HIS A 738 -22.12 5.63 30.08
N ALA A 739 -21.23 6.42 29.49
CA ALA A 739 -21.55 7.22 28.32
C ALA A 739 -21.91 6.35 27.09
N LEU A 740 -21.22 5.22 26.90
CA LEU A 740 -21.52 4.30 25.79
C LEU A 740 -22.89 3.63 25.94
N GLN A 741 -23.29 3.24 27.16
CA GLN A 741 -24.59 2.59 27.40
C GLN A 741 -25.76 3.55 27.20
N ASN A 742 -25.56 4.84 27.49
CA ASN A 742 -26.58 5.88 27.36
C ASN A 742 -26.65 6.52 25.96
N THR A 743 -25.91 6.00 24.98
CA THR A 743 -25.89 6.54 23.61
C THR A 743 -25.83 5.44 22.56
N GLU A 744 -26.52 5.63 21.43
CA GLU A 744 -26.63 4.59 20.40
C GLU A 744 -25.34 4.36 19.61
N GLY A 745 -24.66 5.42 19.12
CA GLY A 745 -23.49 5.29 18.22
C GLY A 745 -23.81 4.71 16.83
N ASN A 746 -25.06 4.85 16.35
CA ASN A 746 -25.51 4.37 15.04
C ASN A 746 -25.38 5.41 13.92
N ASP A 747 -24.80 6.58 14.21
CA ASP A 747 -24.79 7.78 13.37
C ASP A 747 -24.20 7.48 11.99
N LEU A 748 -22.99 6.92 11.94
CA LEU A 748 -22.32 6.61 10.68
C LEU A 748 -23.07 5.55 9.86
N ALA A 749 -23.63 4.53 10.51
CA ALA A 749 -24.43 3.49 9.85
C ALA A 749 -25.68 4.10 9.19
N LYS A 750 -26.37 5.00 9.90
CA LYS A 750 -27.53 5.75 9.39
C LYS A 750 -27.12 6.70 8.26
N VAL A 751 -25.97 7.36 8.34
CA VAL A 751 -25.45 8.23 7.27
C VAL A 751 -25.17 7.44 5.99
N LEU A 752 -24.51 6.27 6.09
CA LEU A 752 -24.25 5.41 4.93
C LEU A 752 -25.54 4.99 4.23
N TRP A 753 -26.59 4.67 5.00
CA TRP A 753 -27.91 4.36 4.47
C TRP A 753 -28.56 5.57 3.78
N LEU A 754 -28.69 6.69 4.50
CA LEU A 754 -29.39 7.89 4.04
C LEU A 754 -28.74 8.54 2.81
N LYS A 755 -27.40 8.45 2.68
CA LYS A 755 -26.67 8.98 1.53
C LYS A 755 -26.59 7.99 0.36
N SER A 756 -27.21 6.81 0.44
CA SER A 756 -27.23 5.82 -0.65
C SER A 756 -28.55 5.87 -1.42
N ARG A 757 -28.49 5.75 -2.75
CA ARG A 757 -29.67 5.88 -3.63
C ARG A 757 -30.56 4.64 -3.62
N THR A 758 -29.95 3.46 -3.58
CA THR A 758 -30.62 2.16 -3.59
C THR A 758 -29.98 1.22 -2.56
N SER A 759 -30.66 0.13 -2.22
CA SER A 759 -30.16 -0.88 -1.28
C SER A 759 -28.92 -1.63 -1.80
N GLU A 760 -28.83 -1.87 -3.11
CA GLU A 760 -27.64 -2.45 -3.78
C GLU A 760 -26.43 -1.53 -3.62
N VAL A 761 -26.57 -0.24 -3.96
CA VAL A 761 -25.48 0.74 -3.81
C VAL A 761 -25.08 0.88 -2.34
N TRP A 762 -26.04 0.86 -1.41
CA TRP A 762 -25.73 0.87 0.02
C TRP A 762 -24.91 -0.36 0.43
N LEU A 763 -25.30 -1.55 -0.03
CA LEU A 763 -24.61 -2.80 0.29
C LEU A 763 -23.18 -2.78 -0.25
N GLU A 764 -22.99 -2.37 -1.51
CA GLU A 764 -21.68 -2.21 -2.14
C GLU A 764 -20.81 -1.20 -1.37
N ARG A 765 -21.35 -0.01 -1.08
CA ARG A 765 -20.64 1.04 -0.32
C ARG A 765 -20.24 0.55 1.06
N ARG A 766 -21.12 -0.16 1.76
CA ARG A 766 -20.85 -0.73 3.08
C ARG A 766 -19.76 -1.80 3.02
N THR A 767 -19.79 -2.65 2.00
CA THR A 767 -18.75 -3.66 1.76
C THR A 767 -17.41 -3.01 1.44
N ASN A 768 -17.38 -1.98 0.59
CA ASN A 768 -16.19 -1.21 0.27
C ASN A 768 -15.64 -0.46 1.49
N TYR A 769 -16.51 0.11 2.32
CA TYR A 769 -16.16 0.71 3.60
C TYR A 769 -15.47 -0.30 4.53
N ALA A 770 -16.07 -1.48 4.76
CA ALA A 770 -15.49 -2.50 5.62
C ALA A 770 -14.15 -3.02 5.09
N ARG A 771 -14.03 -3.23 3.78
CA ARG A 771 -12.79 -3.68 3.12
C ARG A 771 -11.68 -2.62 3.21
N SER A 772 -11.98 -1.37 2.84
CA SER A 772 -11.00 -0.28 2.86
C SER A 772 -10.53 0.04 4.29
N LEU A 773 -11.44 0.01 5.27
CA LEU A 773 -11.09 0.17 6.69
C LEU A 773 -10.19 -0.97 7.19
N ALA A 774 -10.45 -2.22 6.79
CA ALA A 774 -9.59 -3.35 7.12
C ALA A 774 -8.18 -3.23 6.50
N VAL A 775 -8.09 -2.86 5.21
CA VAL A 775 -6.80 -2.64 4.53
C VAL A 775 -6.01 -1.55 5.25
N MET A 776 -6.62 -0.39 5.51
CA MET A 776 -5.96 0.72 6.22
C MET A 776 -5.64 0.40 7.68
N SER A 777 -6.42 -0.44 8.36
CA SER A 777 -6.10 -0.88 9.73
C SER A 777 -4.80 -1.68 9.77
N MET A 778 -4.63 -2.65 8.86
CA MET A 778 -3.42 -3.48 8.84
C MET A 778 -2.19 -2.72 8.35
N VAL A 779 -2.36 -1.86 7.33
CA VAL A 779 -1.26 -1.07 6.77
C VAL A 779 -0.87 0.06 7.70
N GLY A 780 -1.86 0.73 8.33
CA GLY A 780 -1.62 1.74 9.36
C GLY A 780 -0.95 1.14 10.60
N TYR A 781 -1.36 -0.06 11.03
CA TYR A 781 -0.68 -0.80 12.09
C TYR A 781 0.79 -1.06 11.76
N LEU A 782 1.06 -1.57 10.55
CA LEU A 782 2.42 -1.85 10.11
C LEU A 782 3.30 -0.60 10.16
N LEU A 783 2.80 0.51 9.59
CA LEU A 783 3.47 1.81 9.58
C LEU A 783 3.61 2.43 10.98
N GLY A 784 2.75 2.07 11.93
CA GLY A 784 2.63 2.73 13.23
C GLY A 784 1.98 4.10 13.11
N LEU A 785 0.89 4.18 12.33
CA LEU A 785 0.19 5.43 12.03
C LEU A 785 -0.75 5.84 13.18
N GLY A 786 -0.41 6.93 13.86
CA GLY A 786 -1.13 7.53 14.98
C GLY A 786 -2.02 8.72 14.63
N ASP A 787 -2.66 9.34 15.62
CA ASP A 787 -3.52 10.53 15.50
C ASP A 787 -4.68 10.37 14.49
N ARG A 788 -5.34 9.21 14.54
CA ARG A 788 -6.49 8.87 13.68
C ARG A 788 -7.81 9.40 14.24
N HIS A 789 -7.88 10.70 14.53
CA HIS A 789 -9.12 11.37 14.92
C HIS A 789 -10.09 11.50 13.72
N PRO A 790 -11.40 11.76 13.94
CA PRO A 790 -12.42 11.73 12.90
C PRO A 790 -12.27 12.76 11.77
N SER A 791 -11.40 13.76 11.94
CA SER A 791 -11.09 14.74 10.89
C SER A 791 -9.98 14.27 9.95
N ASN A 792 -9.14 13.31 10.37
CA ASN A 792 -8.09 12.68 9.57
C ASN A 792 -8.59 11.43 8.82
N LEU A 793 -9.89 11.14 8.92
CA LEU A 793 -10.57 10.05 8.25
C LEU A 793 -11.67 10.64 7.37
N MET A 794 -11.62 10.33 6.09
CA MET A 794 -12.58 10.76 5.09
C MET A 794 -13.32 9.57 4.50
N LEU A 795 -14.54 9.80 4.03
CA LEU A 795 -15.36 8.82 3.34
C LEU A 795 -15.69 9.33 1.95
N ASP A 796 -15.44 8.52 0.92
CA ASP A 796 -15.86 8.83 -0.43
C ASP A 796 -17.38 8.69 -0.60
N ARG A 797 -18.01 9.72 -1.17
CA ARG A 797 -19.46 9.82 -1.33
C ARG A 797 -20.04 8.75 -2.26
N TYR A 798 -19.26 8.28 -3.23
CA TYR A 798 -19.75 7.34 -4.25
C TYR A 798 -19.37 5.90 -3.94
N SER A 799 -18.07 5.60 -3.81
CA SER A 799 -17.59 4.23 -3.59
C SER A 799 -17.78 3.74 -2.14
N GLY A 800 -17.88 4.65 -1.17
CA GLY A 800 -17.91 4.32 0.25
C GLY A 800 -16.56 3.89 0.83
N LYS A 801 -15.45 3.99 0.07
CA LYS A 801 -14.11 3.71 0.60
C LYS A 801 -13.70 4.75 1.63
N ILE A 802 -13.02 4.30 2.69
CA ILE A 802 -12.38 5.19 3.66
C ILE A 802 -11.02 5.66 3.13
N LEU A 803 -10.70 6.91 3.38
CA LEU A 803 -9.45 7.55 3.03
C LEU A 803 -8.84 8.14 4.30
N HIS A 804 -7.59 7.80 4.59
CA HIS A 804 -6.83 8.45 5.66
C HIS A 804 -6.04 9.61 5.06
N ILE A 805 -5.98 10.72 5.79
CA ILE A 805 -5.16 11.88 5.47
C ILE A 805 -4.27 12.23 6.66
N ASP A 806 -3.30 13.11 6.43
CA ASP A 806 -2.32 13.59 7.41
C ASP A 806 -1.46 12.43 7.97
N PHE A 807 -0.25 12.26 7.43
CA PHE A 807 0.65 11.17 7.83
C PHE A 807 1.82 11.66 8.70
N GLY A 808 1.65 12.78 9.42
CA GLY A 808 2.72 13.33 10.27
C GLY A 808 3.16 12.42 11.42
N ASP A 809 2.23 11.64 11.99
CA ASP A 809 2.50 10.74 13.13
C ASP A 809 2.63 9.28 12.69
N CYS A 810 3.77 8.91 12.12
CA CYS A 810 4.13 7.51 11.80
C CYS A 810 5.08 6.92 12.85
N PHE A 811 5.35 5.61 12.72
CA PHE A 811 6.36 4.89 13.51
C PHE A 811 6.10 4.93 15.03
N GLU A 812 4.82 4.88 15.42
CA GLU A 812 4.35 4.89 16.81
C GLU A 812 4.69 6.16 17.59
N ALA A 813 4.94 7.27 16.88
CA ALA A 813 5.20 8.58 17.49
C ALA A 813 4.09 8.99 18.47
N SER A 814 2.82 8.67 18.18
CA SER A 814 1.70 8.97 19.08
C SER A 814 1.64 8.08 20.32
N MET A 815 2.17 6.85 20.27
CA MET A 815 2.21 5.94 21.42
C MET A 815 3.27 6.36 22.45
N ASN A 816 4.31 7.06 21.99
CA ASN A 816 5.44 7.51 22.81
C ASN A 816 5.28 8.94 23.34
N ARG A 817 4.13 9.60 23.11
CA ARG A 817 3.85 10.94 23.64
C ARG A 817 3.73 10.92 25.17
N GLU A 818 4.24 11.96 25.83
CA GLU A 818 4.12 12.10 27.28
C GLU A 818 2.66 12.34 27.72
N LYS A 819 1.96 13.20 26.98
CA LYS A 819 0.55 13.52 27.25
C LYS A 819 -0.33 12.72 26.31
N PHE A 820 -1.29 12.00 26.89
CA PHE A 820 -2.29 11.19 26.18
C PHE A 820 -1.68 10.23 25.14
N PRO A 821 -0.76 9.32 25.54
CA PRO A 821 -0.20 8.33 24.63
C PRO A 821 -1.30 7.42 24.07
N GLU A 822 -1.36 7.28 22.76
CA GLU A 822 -2.31 6.36 22.12
C GLU A 822 -1.95 4.91 22.46
N LYS A 823 -2.96 4.12 22.87
CA LYS A 823 -2.79 2.71 23.26
C LYS A 823 -3.48 1.72 22.30
N VAL A 824 -3.88 2.20 21.13
CA VAL A 824 -4.56 1.40 20.10
C VAL A 824 -3.71 1.25 18.84
N PRO A 825 -3.72 0.10 18.16
CA PRO A 825 -2.96 -0.10 16.92
C PRO A 825 -3.60 0.61 15.71
N PHE A 826 -4.90 0.87 15.76
CA PHE A 826 -5.69 1.61 14.78
C PHE A 826 -7.05 1.97 15.38
N ARG A 827 -7.75 2.92 14.77
CA ARG A 827 -9.11 3.30 15.19
C ARG A 827 -10.12 2.23 14.77
N LEU A 828 -10.67 1.51 15.75
CA LEU A 828 -11.80 0.57 15.56
C LEU A 828 -12.86 0.76 16.66
N THR A 829 -13.43 1.96 16.70
CA THR A 829 -14.44 2.33 17.69
C THR A 829 -15.83 1.77 17.36
N ARG A 830 -16.75 1.82 18.32
CA ARG A 830 -18.09 1.22 18.19
C ARG A 830 -18.88 1.76 17.00
N MET A 831 -18.78 3.05 16.65
CA MET A 831 -19.52 3.65 15.54
C MET A 831 -18.99 3.16 14.20
N LEU A 832 -17.67 2.96 14.08
CA LEU A 832 -17.07 2.36 12.90
C LEU A 832 -17.50 0.90 12.73
N VAL A 833 -17.54 0.14 13.83
CA VAL A 833 -17.97 -1.26 13.84
C VAL A 833 -19.46 -1.39 13.51
N LYS A 834 -20.33 -0.54 14.08
CA LYS A 834 -21.77 -0.54 13.82
C LYS A 834 -22.13 -0.16 12.38
N ALA A 835 -21.25 0.55 11.68
CA ALA A 835 -21.40 0.86 10.26
C ALA A 835 -21.07 -0.33 9.34
N MET A 836 -20.49 -1.41 9.86
CA MET A 836 -20.19 -2.64 9.11
C MET A 836 -21.43 -3.54 8.96
N GLU A 837 -21.24 -4.78 8.52
CA GLU A 837 -22.33 -5.76 8.45
C GLU A 837 -22.79 -6.25 9.83
N VAL A 838 -23.88 -7.02 9.86
CA VAL A 838 -24.51 -7.48 11.11
C VAL A 838 -23.61 -8.36 11.98
N SER A 839 -22.61 -9.04 11.38
CA SER A 839 -21.57 -9.79 12.10
C SER A 839 -20.48 -8.89 12.71
N GLY A 840 -20.58 -7.57 12.54
CA GLY A 840 -19.59 -6.60 12.99
C GLY A 840 -18.22 -6.88 12.41
N ILE A 841 -17.24 -7.09 13.30
CA ILE A 841 -15.84 -7.35 12.96
C ILE A 841 -15.58 -8.76 12.39
N GLU A 842 -16.45 -9.74 12.68
CA GLU A 842 -16.19 -11.16 12.41
C GLU A 842 -16.41 -11.56 10.93
N GLY A 843 -16.94 -10.67 10.10
CA GLY A 843 -17.23 -10.95 8.69
C GLY A 843 -16.11 -10.51 7.74
N THR A 844 -16.48 -9.57 6.86
CA THR A 844 -15.63 -8.98 5.82
C THR A 844 -14.40 -8.33 6.42
N PHE A 845 -14.53 -7.64 7.56
CA PHE A 845 -13.41 -6.91 8.18
C PHE A 845 -12.29 -7.87 8.59
N ARG A 846 -12.54 -8.85 9.48
CA ARG A 846 -11.54 -9.84 9.91
C ARG A 846 -10.93 -10.60 8.72
N THR A 847 -11.76 -11.12 7.83
CA THR A 847 -11.28 -11.89 6.68
C THR A 847 -10.37 -11.05 5.78
N THR A 848 -10.67 -9.75 5.63
CA THR A 848 -9.84 -8.82 4.87
C THR A 848 -8.52 -8.52 5.60
N CYS A 849 -8.56 -8.29 6.92
CA CYS A 849 -7.35 -8.12 7.74
C CYS A 849 -6.40 -9.32 7.62
N GLU A 850 -6.92 -10.54 7.72
CA GLU A 850 -6.11 -11.76 7.57
C GLU A 850 -5.47 -11.87 6.19
N ASN A 851 -6.22 -11.60 5.11
CA ASN A 851 -5.68 -11.65 3.75
C ASN A 851 -4.62 -10.57 3.52
N VAL A 852 -4.86 -9.34 3.96
CA VAL A 852 -3.90 -8.22 3.83
C VAL A 852 -2.64 -8.51 4.63
N MET A 853 -2.76 -8.92 5.89
CA MET A 853 -1.62 -9.27 6.73
C MET A 853 -0.82 -10.44 6.15
N GLN A 854 -1.48 -11.46 5.59
CA GLN A 854 -0.81 -12.56 4.90
C GLN A 854 0.01 -12.07 3.69
N VAL A 855 -0.55 -11.16 2.87
CA VAL A 855 0.16 -10.58 1.71
C VAL A 855 1.37 -9.77 2.15
N LEU A 856 1.22 -8.92 3.17
CA LEU A 856 2.31 -8.10 3.71
C LEU A 856 3.44 -8.97 4.28
N ARG A 857 3.11 -10.00 5.07
CA ARG A 857 4.11 -10.91 5.65
C ARG A 857 4.80 -11.79 4.61
N THR A 858 4.08 -12.22 3.58
CA THR A 858 4.66 -13.01 2.47
C THR A 858 5.69 -12.18 1.69
N ASN A 859 5.47 -10.87 1.58
CA ASN A 859 6.33 -9.93 0.85
C ASN A 859 7.13 -9.00 1.78
N ARG A 860 7.49 -9.48 2.98
CA ARG A 860 8.11 -8.66 4.02
C ARG A 860 9.37 -7.93 3.52
N ASP A 861 10.22 -8.56 2.72
CA ASP A 861 11.51 -7.95 2.35
C ASP A 861 11.31 -6.75 1.42
N SER A 862 10.25 -6.75 0.61
CA SER A 862 9.93 -5.62 -0.28
C SER A 862 9.33 -4.46 0.49
N VAL A 863 8.47 -4.77 1.46
CA VAL A 863 7.94 -3.78 2.39
C VAL A 863 9.09 -3.18 3.22
N MET A 864 9.99 -4.01 3.72
CA MET A 864 11.17 -3.58 4.47
C MET A 864 12.12 -2.74 3.62
N ALA A 865 12.44 -3.15 2.39
CA ALA A 865 13.27 -2.35 1.48
C ALA A 865 12.66 -0.97 1.18
N MET A 866 11.32 -0.90 1.05
CA MET A 866 10.63 0.39 0.92
C MET A 866 10.73 1.22 2.20
N MET A 867 10.65 0.60 3.37
CA MET A 867 10.78 1.26 4.68
C MET A 867 12.22 1.72 4.98
N GLU A 868 13.24 0.96 4.58
CA GLU A 868 14.67 1.34 4.69
C GLU A 868 14.93 2.72 4.08
N ALA A 869 14.22 3.06 3.00
CA ALA A 869 14.34 4.36 2.38
C ALA A 869 13.84 5.52 3.26
N PHE A 870 12.83 5.31 4.11
CA PHE A 870 12.36 6.32 5.08
C PHE A 870 13.41 6.54 6.17
N VAL A 871 14.08 5.45 6.56
CA VAL A 871 14.99 5.37 7.70
C VAL A 871 16.43 5.78 7.35
N HIS A 872 16.76 5.87 6.07
CA HIS A 872 18.07 6.34 5.62
C HIS A 872 18.02 7.71 4.92
N ASP A 873 16.84 8.35 4.86
CA ASP A 873 16.77 9.76 4.48
C ASP A 873 17.03 10.61 5.75
N PRO A 874 18.22 11.23 5.87
CA PRO A 874 18.61 11.96 7.09
C PRO A 874 17.67 13.14 7.39
N LEU A 875 16.91 13.59 6.40
CA LEU A 875 15.99 14.72 6.54
C LEU A 875 14.55 14.30 6.91
N ILE A 876 14.25 12.99 6.97
CA ILE A 876 13.01 12.42 7.51
C ILE A 876 13.26 11.84 8.90
N ASN A 877 14.46 11.27 9.12
CA ASN A 877 14.86 10.58 10.35
C ASN A 877 14.72 11.40 11.63
N TRP A 878 14.85 12.73 11.58
CA TRP A 878 14.73 13.55 12.78
C TRP A 878 13.32 13.47 13.41
N ARG A 879 12.27 13.13 12.65
CA ARG A 879 10.92 12.89 13.20
C ARG A 879 10.84 11.63 14.07
N LEU A 880 11.84 10.75 13.99
CA LEU A 880 12.01 9.59 14.89
C LEU A 880 12.57 10.01 16.27
N PHE A 881 12.89 11.30 16.48
CA PHE A 881 13.18 11.80 17.81
C PHE A 881 11.90 11.90 18.65
N ASN A 882 11.78 11.07 19.70
CA ASN A 882 11.15 11.51 20.94
C ASN A 882 11.84 12.82 21.35
N PHE A 883 11.07 13.91 21.31
CA PHE A 883 11.51 15.30 21.47
C PHE A 883 12.25 15.65 22.78
N ASN A 884 12.44 14.68 23.68
CA ASN A 884 12.91 14.91 25.06
C ASN A 884 14.23 14.18 25.40
N GLU A 885 14.89 13.51 24.45
CA GLU A 885 16.20 12.84 24.68
C GLU A 885 17.37 13.50 23.94
N VAL A 886 17.21 14.73 23.43
CA VAL A 886 18.40 15.51 23.06
C VAL A 886 19.03 15.98 24.37
N PRO A 887 20.29 15.62 24.68
CA PRO A 887 20.95 16.15 25.85
C PRO A 887 20.99 17.66 25.69
N GLN A 888 20.33 18.40 26.58
CA GLN A 888 20.67 19.81 26.71
C GLN A 888 22.13 19.85 27.12
N VAL A 889 22.99 20.31 26.20
CA VAL A 889 24.40 20.50 26.46
C VAL A 889 24.52 21.66 27.44
N SER A 890 24.41 21.36 28.73
CA SER A 890 24.77 22.28 29.79
C SER A 890 26.30 22.35 29.85
N ASN A 891 26.82 23.48 29.39
CA ASN A 891 28.23 23.82 29.49
C ASN A 891 28.64 24.00 30.97
N TYR A 892 29.56 23.14 31.42
CA TYR A 892 30.50 23.27 32.56
C TYR A 892 29.98 23.42 34.00
N GLY A 893 30.51 22.58 34.89
CA GLY A 893 30.77 22.97 36.29
C GLY A 893 30.62 21.87 37.33
N ASN A 894 31.72 21.18 37.64
CA ASN A 894 31.84 20.16 38.67
C ASN A 894 31.74 20.77 40.08
N VAL A 895 30.64 20.57 40.82
CA VAL A 895 30.61 20.72 42.30
C VAL A 895 29.58 19.77 42.93
N HIS A 896 30.06 18.92 43.86
CA HIS A 896 29.25 18.14 44.80
C HIS A 896 28.40 19.05 45.72
N ALA A 897 27.09 18.82 45.86
CA ALA A 897 26.38 19.10 47.11
C ALA A 897 24.97 18.46 47.21
N HIS A 898 24.84 17.64 48.25
CA HIS A 898 23.69 17.27 49.09
C HIS A 898 22.23 17.55 48.69
N THR A 899 21.47 16.45 48.80
CA THR A 899 20.03 16.33 49.10
C THR A 899 19.61 17.18 50.30
N VAL A 900 18.67 18.12 50.11
CA VAL A 900 17.81 18.63 51.19
C VAL A 900 16.38 18.69 50.69
N VAL A 901 15.51 17.98 51.41
CA VAL A 901 14.06 18.02 51.32
C VAL A 901 13.58 19.28 52.03
N SER A 902 12.84 20.15 51.35
CA SER A 902 11.89 21.06 51.99
C SER A 902 10.68 21.29 51.08
N SER A 903 9.55 20.86 51.60
CA SER A 903 8.18 21.16 51.22
C SER A 903 7.85 22.64 51.43
N GLU A 904 7.22 23.29 50.45
CA GLU A 904 6.09 24.20 50.66
C GLU A 904 5.42 24.56 49.33
N GLU A 905 4.09 24.52 49.34
CA GLU A 905 3.19 24.72 48.20
C GLU A 905 3.13 26.19 47.76
N ALA A 906 3.19 26.41 46.45
CA ALA A 906 2.56 27.58 45.83
C ALA A 906 1.94 27.16 44.49
N VAL A 907 0.61 27.15 44.48
CA VAL A 907 -0.25 26.87 43.33
C VAL A 907 -0.04 27.94 42.26
N ALA A 908 0.54 27.55 41.12
CA ALA A 908 0.52 28.33 39.90
C ALA A 908 0.02 27.44 38.75
N ASN A 909 -1.24 27.63 38.37
CA ASN A 909 -1.76 27.21 37.07
C ASN A 909 -0.97 27.95 35.97
N ARG A 910 0.11 27.32 35.48
CA ARG A 910 0.71 27.66 34.19
C ARG A 910 0.41 26.51 33.24
N GLU A 911 -0.58 26.71 32.38
CA GLU A 911 -0.61 26.04 31.08
C GLU A 911 0.66 26.45 30.32
N LEU A 912 1.76 25.73 30.55
CA LEU A 912 2.96 25.79 29.71
C LEU A 912 2.53 25.27 28.33
N MET A 913 2.24 26.21 27.42
CA MET A 913 2.02 25.91 26.01
C MET A 913 3.28 25.23 25.48
N GLN A 914 3.11 24.00 24.97
CA GLN A 914 4.18 23.27 24.31
C GLN A 914 4.65 24.06 23.07
N PRO A 915 5.95 23.99 22.72
CA PRO A 915 6.48 24.58 21.49
C PRO A 915 5.62 24.23 20.29
N GLN A 916 5.44 25.20 19.41
CA GLN A 916 4.84 24.93 18.12
C GLN A 916 5.70 23.92 17.37
N ARG A 917 5.07 22.91 16.75
CA ARG A 917 5.74 21.80 16.07
C ARG A 917 6.87 22.33 15.16
N GLY A 918 6.59 23.34 14.32
CA GLY A 918 7.55 23.91 13.36
C GLY A 918 8.77 24.66 13.95
N ALA A 919 8.73 25.09 15.20
CA ALA A 919 9.85 25.77 15.86
C ALA A 919 10.88 24.78 16.42
N ARG A 920 10.41 23.76 17.15
CA ARG A 920 11.25 22.69 17.70
C ARG A 920 11.88 21.82 16.61
N GLU A 921 11.17 21.68 15.48
CA GLU A 921 11.67 21.06 14.25
C GLU A 921 12.92 21.78 13.70
N ARG A 922 12.95 23.13 13.71
CA ARG A 922 14.08 23.93 13.22
C ARG A 922 15.31 23.83 14.13
N GLU A 923 15.10 23.86 15.43
CA GLU A 923 16.17 23.78 16.44
C GLU A 923 16.89 22.41 16.40
N LEU A 924 16.13 21.32 16.25
CA LEU A 924 16.66 19.97 16.07
C LEU A 924 17.41 19.79 14.75
N LEU A 925 16.91 20.35 13.65
CA LEU A 925 17.58 20.32 12.35
C LEU A 925 18.91 21.09 12.36
N GLN A 926 19.03 22.14 13.19
CA GLN A 926 20.30 22.83 13.42
C GLN A 926 21.24 22.02 14.33
N ALA A 927 20.74 21.41 15.40
CA ALA A 927 21.52 20.57 16.32
C ALA A 927 22.10 19.31 15.62
N VAL A 928 21.30 18.65 14.76
CA VAL A 928 21.71 17.47 13.97
C VAL A 928 22.85 17.79 12.99
N ASN A 929 22.96 19.04 12.51
CA ASN A 929 24.06 19.46 11.65
C ASN A 929 25.34 19.85 12.41
N GLN A 930 25.24 20.19 13.70
CA GLN A 930 26.39 20.62 14.52
C GLN A 930 27.07 19.46 15.24
N LEU A 931 26.38 18.33 15.43
CA LEU A 931 26.89 17.16 16.15
C LEU A 931 27.16 15.99 15.20
N GLY A 932 28.45 15.66 15.01
CA GLY A 932 28.86 14.40 14.36
C GLY A 932 28.28 13.15 15.05
N ASP A 933 28.08 13.21 16.37
CA ASP A 933 27.49 12.14 17.20
C ASP A 933 25.97 11.97 17.03
N ALA A 934 25.25 12.99 16.54
CA ALA A 934 23.80 12.90 16.33
C ALA A 934 23.45 11.86 15.25
N ASN A 935 24.35 11.63 14.29
CA ASN A 935 24.17 10.61 13.26
C ASN A 935 24.19 9.17 13.81
N GLU A 936 24.91 8.90 14.90
CA GLU A 936 24.96 7.56 15.52
C GLU A 936 23.65 7.26 16.26
N VAL A 937 23.16 8.20 17.09
CA VAL A 937 21.86 8.08 17.78
C VAL A 937 20.69 7.99 16.78
N LEU A 938 20.76 8.75 15.69
CA LEU A 938 19.80 8.66 14.58
C LEU A 938 19.78 7.27 13.95
N ASN A 939 20.96 6.67 13.75
CA ASN A 939 21.08 5.31 13.23
C ASN A 939 20.56 4.25 14.21
N GLU A 940 20.74 4.42 15.52
CA GLU A 940 20.23 3.46 16.51
C GLU A 940 18.70 3.42 16.55
N ARG A 941 18.03 4.58 16.56
CA ARG A 941 16.55 4.63 16.54
C ARG A 941 15.95 4.21 15.21
N ALA A 942 16.60 4.60 14.12
CA ALA A 942 16.34 4.07 12.78
C ALA A 942 16.31 2.53 12.78
N VAL A 943 17.35 1.91 13.35
CA VAL A 943 17.44 0.46 13.50
C VAL A 943 16.33 -0.09 14.40
N ALA A 944 15.98 0.59 15.50
CA ALA A 944 14.89 0.16 16.38
C ALA A 944 13.51 0.19 15.69
N VAL A 945 13.23 1.20 14.87
CA VAL A 945 11.99 1.29 14.07
C VAL A 945 11.94 0.15 13.05
N MET A 946 13.04 -0.12 12.37
CA MET A 946 13.15 -1.23 11.42
C MET A 946 13.01 -2.59 12.09
N ALA A 947 13.61 -2.78 13.27
CA ALA A 947 13.43 -3.98 14.07
C ALA A 947 11.96 -4.15 14.48
N ARG A 948 11.31 -3.08 14.95
CA ARG A 948 9.89 -3.09 15.32
C ARG A 948 8.99 -3.46 14.14
N MET A 949 9.25 -2.94 12.95
CA MET A 949 8.50 -3.33 11.75
C MET A 949 8.74 -4.79 11.36
N SER A 950 9.99 -5.26 11.47
CA SER A 950 10.32 -6.66 11.25
C SER A 950 9.55 -7.57 12.22
N ASP A 951 9.43 -7.17 13.49
CA ASP A 951 8.65 -7.89 14.49
C ASP A 951 7.16 -7.94 14.10
N LYS A 952 6.57 -6.83 13.63
CA LYS A 952 5.19 -6.81 13.11
C LYS A 952 5.02 -7.72 11.90
N LEU A 953 5.96 -7.73 10.96
CA LEU A 953 5.90 -8.58 9.76
C LEU A 953 6.22 -10.07 10.04
N THR A 954 6.80 -10.37 11.20
CA THR A 954 7.11 -11.75 11.60
C THR A 954 6.17 -12.29 12.67
N GLY A 955 5.29 -11.46 13.24
CA GLY A 955 4.38 -11.82 14.33
C GLY A 955 5.09 -11.95 15.68
N ARG A 956 6.19 -11.23 15.87
CA ARG A 956 7.00 -11.19 17.11
C ARG A 956 6.78 -9.90 17.91
N ASP A 957 5.74 -9.16 17.56
CA ASP A 957 5.32 -7.87 18.08
C ASP A 957 4.65 -7.93 19.47
N PHE A 958 4.26 -9.13 19.91
CA PHE A 958 3.73 -9.43 21.24
C PHE A 958 4.63 -10.41 21.99
N SER A 959 4.85 -10.20 23.28
CA SER A 959 5.56 -11.15 24.14
C SER A 959 4.76 -12.44 24.33
N SER A 960 5.42 -13.59 24.15
CA SER A 960 4.83 -14.94 24.16
C SER A 960 4.35 -15.42 25.53
N GLY A 961 4.44 -14.59 26.57
CA GLY A 961 4.12 -14.94 27.97
C GLY A 961 2.68 -14.64 28.42
N SER A 962 1.82 -14.05 27.59
CA SER A 962 0.42 -13.80 27.94
C SER A 962 -0.51 -14.89 27.37
N ALA A 963 -0.20 -16.14 27.69
CA ALA A 963 -1.16 -17.23 27.60
C ALA A 963 -1.86 -17.34 28.97
N LEU A 964 -3.15 -16.99 29.03
CA LEU A 964 -4.12 -17.41 30.06
C LEU A 964 -3.61 -17.37 31.52
N ALA A 965 -3.51 -16.18 32.11
CA ALA A 965 -3.56 -16.06 33.56
C ALA A 965 -5.00 -16.32 34.03
N GLY A 966 -5.34 -17.60 34.21
CA GLY A 966 -6.68 -18.04 34.57
C GLY A 966 -6.77 -19.54 34.84
N ALA A 967 -5.90 -20.08 35.71
CA ALA A 967 -6.13 -21.27 36.54
C ALA A 967 -4.85 -21.54 37.34
N GLY A 968 -4.98 -21.68 38.66
CA GLY A 968 -3.86 -21.73 39.58
C GLY A 968 -3.09 -23.05 39.62
N SER A 969 -1.81 -22.96 39.99
CA SER A 969 -1.22 -23.77 41.06
C SER A 969 0.14 -23.19 41.44
N SER A 970 0.29 -22.88 42.71
CA SER A 970 1.53 -22.62 43.44
C SER A 970 2.45 -23.86 43.47
N ILE A 971 3.78 -23.66 43.39
CA ILE A 971 4.82 -24.23 44.28
C ILE A 971 6.20 -23.64 43.90
N GLN A 972 6.99 -23.34 44.94
CA GLN A 972 8.33 -22.70 44.97
C GLN A 972 9.49 -23.65 44.59
N HIS A 973 10.58 -23.08 44.04
CA HIS A 973 11.96 -23.02 44.60
C HIS A 973 13.10 -23.09 43.55
N GLY A 974 14.09 -22.17 43.68
CA GLY A 974 15.51 -22.54 43.83
C GLY A 974 16.49 -22.43 42.64
N SER A 975 17.29 -21.35 42.66
CA SER A 975 18.74 -21.19 42.37
C SER A 975 19.44 -21.77 41.12
N GLU A 976 20.17 -20.85 40.46
CA GLU A 976 21.53 -20.97 39.89
C GLU A 976 21.90 -22.13 38.94
N HIS A 977 22.18 -21.79 37.67
CA HIS A 977 23.45 -22.18 37.02
C HIS A 977 23.74 -21.33 35.77
N LEU A 978 24.93 -20.73 35.77
CA LEU A 978 25.60 -20.09 34.65
C LEU A 978 26.07 -21.11 33.60
N ALA A 979 26.17 -20.63 32.36
CA ALA A 979 26.94 -21.17 31.23
C ALA A 979 26.40 -22.40 30.50
N SER A 980 25.64 -22.16 29.43
CA SER A 980 25.95 -22.73 28.12
C SER A 980 25.36 -21.83 27.03
N GLY A 981 26.24 -21.37 26.13
CA GLY A 981 25.83 -20.76 24.88
C GLY A 981 25.44 -21.88 23.94
N ASP A 982 24.14 -22.05 23.74
CA ASP A 982 23.62 -22.84 22.65
C ASP A 982 22.36 -22.17 22.10
N ALA A 983 22.19 -22.32 20.79
CA ALA A 983 21.22 -21.62 19.95
C ALA A 983 19.90 -21.29 20.66
N ARG A 984 19.60 -19.99 20.85
CA ARG A 984 18.22 -19.57 21.11
C ARG A 984 17.41 -19.96 19.87
N ASP A 985 16.73 -21.10 19.95
CA ASP A 985 15.58 -21.42 19.12
C ASP A 985 14.65 -20.20 19.16
N ALA A 986 14.68 -19.43 18.08
CA ALA A 986 13.88 -18.22 17.95
C ALA A 986 12.43 -18.67 18.00
N GLN A 987 11.72 -18.34 19.10
CA GLN A 987 10.34 -18.72 19.28
C GLN A 987 9.52 -18.43 18.01
N PRO A 988 8.68 -19.38 17.56
CA PRO A 988 7.89 -19.19 16.36
C PRO A 988 6.97 -17.97 16.57
N GLY A 989 7.02 -17.02 15.64
CA GLY A 989 6.16 -15.85 15.68
C GLY A 989 4.68 -16.23 15.58
N LEU A 990 3.79 -15.37 16.06
CA LEU A 990 2.35 -15.57 16.01
C LEU A 990 1.87 -15.83 14.57
N SER A 991 0.88 -16.72 14.44
CA SER A 991 0.18 -16.90 13.16
C SER A 991 -0.59 -15.63 12.80
N VAL A 992 -0.86 -15.43 11.51
CA VAL A 992 -1.60 -14.25 11.00
C VAL A 992 -2.94 -14.08 11.73
N LYS A 993 -3.69 -15.17 11.90
CA LYS A 993 -5.00 -15.14 12.57
C LYS A 993 -4.91 -14.70 14.02
N VAL A 994 -3.93 -15.22 14.76
CA VAL A 994 -3.74 -14.89 16.18
C VAL A 994 -3.25 -13.45 16.35
N GLN A 995 -2.35 -13.01 15.48
CA GLN A 995 -1.86 -11.62 15.47
C GLN A 995 -3.01 -10.65 15.20
N VAL A 996 -3.80 -10.88 14.14
CA VAL A 996 -4.98 -10.06 13.80
C VAL A 996 -5.99 -10.04 14.96
N GLN A 997 -6.23 -11.19 15.60
CA GLN A 997 -7.11 -11.24 16.78
C GLN A 997 -6.62 -10.34 17.92
N LYS A 998 -5.33 -10.39 18.26
CA LYS A 998 -4.75 -9.55 19.32
C LYS A 998 -4.86 -8.06 18.98
N LEU A 999 -4.63 -7.69 17.73
CA LEU A 999 -4.75 -6.30 17.27
C LEU A 999 -6.19 -5.79 17.37
N ILE A 1000 -7.17 -6.59 16.96
CA ILE A 1000 -8.58 -6.24 17.08
C ILE A 1000 -8.95 -6.04 18.55
N LEU A 1001 -8.54 -6.96 19.45
CA LEU A 1001 -8.79 -6.84 20.88
C LEU A 1001 -8.18 -5.57 21.49
N GLN A 1002 -6.96 -5.20 21.09
CA GLN A 1002 -6.33 -3.95 21.54
C GLN A 1002 -7.08 -2.72 21.02
N ALA A 1003 -7.54 -2.73 19.77
CA ALA A 1003 -8.24 -1.61 19.15
C ALA A 1003 -9.66 -1.39 19.71
N THR A 1004 -10.32 -2.45 20.19
CA THR A 1004 -11.68 -2.38 20.78
C THR A 1004 -11.70 -2.31 22.30
N SER A 1005 -10.55 -2.44 22.98
CA SER A 1005 -10.48 -2.41 24.44
C SER A 1005 -10.92 -1.06 25.00
N HIS A 1006 -11.90 -1.08 25.91
CA HIS A 1006 -12.36 0.13 26.59
C HIS A 1006 -11.25 0.76 27.45
N GLU A 1007 -10.36 -0.05 28.03
CA GLU A 1007 -9.19 0.43 28.78
C GLU A 1007 -8.24 1.24 27.89
N ASN A 1008 -8.02 0.81 26.65
CA ASN A 1008 -7.16 1.54 25.72
C ASN A 1008 -7.87 2.78 25.16
N LEU A 1009 -9.15 2.65 24.79
CA LEU A 1009 -9.91 3.73 24.17
C LEU A 1009 -10.15 4.91 25.14
N CYS A 1010 -10.41 4.66 26.43
CA CYS A 1010 -10.70 5.72 27.38
C CYS A 1010 -9.48 6.58 27.76
N GLN A 1011 -8.26 6.11 27.46
CA GLN A 1011 -7.01 6.85 27.69
C GLN A 1011 -6.70 7.87 26.59
N ASN A 1012 -7.33 7.74 25.41
CA ASN A 1012 -7.14 8.67 24.31
C ASN A 1012 -7.71 10.06 24.68
N TYR A 1013 -7.08 11.11 24.17
CA TYR A 1013 -7.56 12.48 24.39
C TYR A 1013 -8.97 12.69 23.85
N VAL A 1014 -9.75 13.61 24.45
CA VAL A 1014 -11.18 13.80 24.14
C VAL A 1014 -11.43 14.11 22.66
N GLY A 1015 -10.58 14.92 22.03
CA GLY A 1015 -10.67 15.25 20.59
C GLY A 1015 -10.45 14.05 19.66
N TRP A 1016 -9.82 12.97 20.12
CA TRP A 1016 -9.73 11.69 19.40
C TRP A 1016 -11.13 11.06 19.26
N CYS A 1017 -12.10 11.49 20.06
CA CYS A 1017 -13.49 11.02 20.06
C CYS A 1017 -13.59 9.49 20.21
N PRO A 1018 -13.06 8.88 21.30
CA PRO A 1018 -13.04 7.42 21.46
C PRO A 1018 -14.44 6.80 21.62
N PHE A 1019 -15.41 7.61 22.01
CA PHE A 1019 -16.81 7.24 22.23
C PHE A 1019 -17.66 7.23 20.95
N TRP A 1020 -17.16 7.79 19.84
CA TRP A 1020 -17.70 7.57 18.50
C TRP A 1020 -17.13 6.27 17.97
#